data_AF-A0A3L8RJI0-F1
#
_entry.id   AF-A0A3L8RJI0-F1
#
_cell.length_a   1.000
_cell.length_b   1.000
_cell.length_c   1.000
_cell.angle_alpha   90.00
_cell.angle_beta   90.00
_cell.angle_gamma   90.00
#
_symmetry.space_group_name_H-M   'P 1'
#
loop_
_entity.id
_entity.type
_entity.pdbx_description
1 polymer ?
#
loop_
_entity_poly.entity_id
_entity_poly.type
_entity_poly.pdbx_seq_one_letter_code
_entity_poly.pdbx_strand_id
1 'polypeptide(L)'
;MPADTGRGDSGPQDRVPRGGGPRDGGHGRHGDRGRGVPRTLAEELRTRPDDALAALLRARPDLLSPVPNDLTQLATRAGTRASVVRAVERLDRFAQQTAEALAVAPGPCPYETLRDLLTGDEGAEGDEDAEGAEEAGASGYPRGAQELRGPGGAGNAGGAGNAGGATDARGSEDARSAGDARGSEDARTAGATQPPGDGSPAGPTSGVGAPLRAEERAAIVAELPRAVATLREQALIWGGDDRLRLVRTARELLAPSSTSPSPTGLGPTVQEATSGMSPGRLQELLAAAGQSPTHDPVTAAAALAELFRDRARMSALLDGAPAGAAAVLAKLTWGPPYGEASVASPTPPVGWLLDHGLLLPSGPRNVVLPREVALHLRHGRAHRAPEPFAPPLSPTAEHDPQVVDNTAAGQTFTALATVEELLGQWETAGPTVLRAGGLSVRDLKRTAVALDVSEPVAAFWIELAYAAGLVASDGETNERYAPTPAYDDWLRLPTEERWARLAAAWLPATRTSGLVGGRDSRGRTLAALGPELDRSPAPEVRRRVLELLATLPHGAAAAPDVLLARLRWERPTGHRGAPAPTAATPGAATPGATTPGAAAPSGSAPGATSYAATWSSAAVPGAASTAASPTAASPTGEDLRSRLARWAVTEAEMLGVTGRGALSAHGRALLERHPDEPTAAESELASAQAARLLAPLLPDPLDHVLLQADLTAVAPGPLERPLAETLGILADVESKGGATVYRFTPESVRRALDAGRTADDVHTFLTAHSRTPVPQPLAYLVDDVARKHGRLRIGAASAYLRCDDDTLLAEILADRRSAGLRLRRLAPTVLAAQAPPDTLLEGLRAMGYAPAAESAEGDVLVSRAEAQRTPPRKPPAPVPEGPPVPDATLLGAAVRAIRAGDLAATAPHKPTAAAGARPETASGPETASGSRPGAGSGAGVGAGSGAGVGAGSGAGAGSRVGAGSGVGAGSGTAARGDRLPRTTSADTLATMQAAALTGSNVWIGYVNANGAATQRVIAPVRVEGGFVTAYDHTADEVRTYPLHRITGAAELAEDAT
;
A
#
# COMPACT_ATOMS: atom_id res chain seq x y z
N MET A 1 -51.86 -47.81 -33.64
CA MET A 1 -52.31 -49.17 -33.25
C MET A 1 -51.59 -49.58 -31.96
N PRO A 2 -52.18 -50.47 -31.13
CA PRO A 2 -52.20 -50.36 -29.65
C PRO A 2 -51.04 -51.13 -28.96
N ALA A 3 -50.86 -51.23 -27.63
CA ALA A 3 -51.66 -50.90 -26.41
C ALA A 3 -50.67 -50.53 -25.25
N ASP A 4 -51.00 -49.70 -24.23
CA ASP A 4 -51.64 -50.04 -22.91
C ASP A 4 -50.84 -51.09 -22.09
N THR A 5 -50.45 -50.99 -20.79
CA THR A 5 -50.81 -50.22 -19.56
C THR A 5 -49.54 -50.03 -18.67
N GLY A 6 -49.42 -49.21 -17.61
CA GLY A 6 -50.31 -48.24 -16.96
C GLY A 6 -49.82 -47.78 -15.55
N ARG A 7 -50.46 -46.72 -15.02
CA ARG A 7 -50.50 -46.19 -13.62
C ARG A 7 -49.25 -45.62 -12.92
N GLY A 8 -49.33 -44.32 -12.58
CA GLY A 8 -48.44 -43.63 -11.64
C GLY A 8 -48.72 -42.11 -11.46
N ASP A 9 -49.98 -41.68 -11.55
CA ASP A 9 -50.42 -40.27 -11.35
C ASP A 9 -50.01 -39.69 -9.98
N SER A 10 -49.78 -38.39 -9.80
CA SER A 10 -49.43 -37.29 -10.72
C SER A 10 -49.05 -36.03 -9.90
N GLY A 11 -48.36 -35.08 -10.53
CA GLY A 11 -48.04 -33.77 -9.94
C GLY A 11 -49.24 -32.80 -9.82
N PRO A 12 -48.98 -31.55 -9.38
CA PRO A 12 -50.00 -30.62 -8.87
C PRO A 12 -50.54 -29.64 -9.93
N GLN A 13 -51.67 -28.99 -9.63
CA GLN A 13 -51.83 -27.53 -9.85
C GLN A 13 -53.06 -26.90 -9.15
N ASP A 14 -52.88 -25.63 -8.78
CA ASP A 14 -53.85 -24.56 -8.48
C ASP A 14 -55.04 -24.77 -7.53
N ARG A 15 -55.02 -23.98 -6.43
CA ARG A 15 -55.94 -22.84 -6.30
C ARG A 15 -55.56 -21.83 -5.20
N VAL A 16 -55.73 -20.55 -5.54
CA VAL A 16 -55.63 -19.37 -4.67
C VAL A 16 -56.72 -19.36 -3.58
N PRO A 17 -56.41 -18.96 -2.33
CA PRO A 17 -57.40 -18.54 -1.35
C PRO A 17 -57.49 -17.01 -1.18
N ARG A 18 -58.71 -16.50 -1.00
CA ARG A 18 -58.99 -15.11 -0.61
C ARG A 18 -58.79 -14.91 0.90
N GLY A 19 -58.57 -13.66 1.32
CA GLY A 19 -58.28 -13.33 2.71
C GLY A 19 -59.46 -13.38 3.69
N GLY A 20 -59.12 -13.35 4.97
CA GLY A 20 -60.00 -13.13 6.12
C GLY A 20 -59.13 -12.69 7.32
N GLY A 21 -59.50 -11.61 8.00
CA GLY A 21 -58.65 -10.97 9.01
C GLY A 21 -58.50 -11.79 10.31
N PRO A 22 -57.42 -11.56 11.09
CA PRO A 22 -57.21 -12.25 12.35
C PRO A 22 -58.20 -11.74 13.41
N ARG A 23 -58.82 -12.67 14.14
CA ARG A 23 -59.53 -12.39 15.38
C ARG A 23 -58.56 -12.42 16.55
N ASP A 24 -58.85 -11.58 17.53
CA ASP A 24 -58.14 -11.46 18.79
C ASP A 24 -58.10 -12.80 19.56
N GLY A 25 -56.99 -13.08 20.21
CA GLY A 25 -56.68 -14.40 20.77
C GLY A 25 -55.46 -14.33 21.68
N GLY A 26 -55.62 -13.70 22.85
CA GLY A 26 -54.52 -13.38 23.75
C GLY A 26 -53.71 -14.59 24.21
N HIS A 27 -52.41 -14.58 23.93
CA HIS A 27 -51.44 -15.39 24.66
C HIS A 27 -50.81 -14.56 25.78
N GLY A 28 -51.00 -15.07 27.01
CA GLY A 28 -50.63 -14.37 28.23
C GLY A 28 -49.13 -14.19 28.39
N ARG A 29 -48.76 -13.09 29.07
CA ARG A 29 -47.40 -12.79 29.51
C ARG A 29 -46.84 -13.94 30.35
N HIS A 30 -45.94 -14.74 29.79
CA HIS A 30 -45.07 -15.63 30.55
C HIS A 30 -43.62 -15.52 30.06
N GLY A 31 -42.81 -14.79 30.82
CA GLY A 31 -41.42 -15.20 31.01
C GLY A 31 -40.30 -14.47 30.28
N ASP A 32 -40.46 -13.22 29.83
CA ASP A 32 -39.26 -12.39 29.61
C ASP A 32 -38.62 -12.03 30.95
N ARG A 33 -37.72 -12.91 31.41
CA ARG A 33 -36.90 -12.72 32.61
C ARG A 33 -35.42 -12.78 32.25
N GLY A 34 -34.93 -11.66 31.71
CA GLY A 34 -33.57 -11.18 31.97
C GLY A 34 -32.45 -11.81 31.16
N ARG A 35 -32.37 -11.49 29.86
CA ARG A 35 -31.04 -11.33 29.24
C ARG A 35 -30.46 -10.00 29.72
N GLY A 36 -29.58 -10.07 30.73
CA GLY A 36 -28.91 -8.88 31.25
C GLY A 36 -28.05 -8.20 30.17
N VAL A 37 -27.87 -6.88 30.28
CA VAL A 37 -26.93 -6.11 29.45
C VAL A 37 -25.55 -6.78 29.51
N PRO A 38 -24.90 -7.07 28.37
CA PRO A 38 -23.63 -7.81 28.35
C PRO A 38 -22.58 -7.09 29.21
N ARG A 39 -21.92 -7.84 30.07
CA ARG A 39 -20.89 -7.38 31.01
C ARG A 39 -19.47 -7.54 30.48
N THR A 40 -19.31 -8.26 29.37
CA THR A 40 -18.03 -8.49 28.69
C THR A 40 -18.22 -8.47 27.18
N LEU A 41 -17.14 -8.22 26.44
CA LEU A 41 -17.15 -8.34 24.97
C LEU A 41 -17.58 -9.74 24.51
N ALA A 42 -17.17 -10.80 25.21
CA ALA A 42 -17.57 -12.17 24.87
C ALA A 42 -19.09 -12.41 25.02
N GLU A 43 -19.73 -11.83 26.04
CA GLU A 43 -21.20 -11.85 26.17
C GLU A 43 -21.88 -11.07 25.05
N GLU A 44 -21.33 -9.93 24.61
CA GLU A 44 -21.87 -9.21 23.45
C GLU A 44 -21.72 -10.02 22.15
N LEU A 45 -20.53 -10.58 21.86
CA LEU A 45 -20.30 -11.39 20.66
C LEU A 45 -21.24 -12.60 20.59
N ARG A 46 -21.62 -13.21 21.73
CA ARG A 46 -22.66 -14.28 21.78
C ARG A 46 -24.02 -13.82 21.27
N THR A 47 -24.39 -12.56 21.48
CA THR A 47 -25.70 -12.01 21.05
C THR A 47 -25.75 -11.59 19.59
N ARG A 48 -24.60 -11.43 18.91
CA ARG A 48 -24.55 -11.09 17.47
C ARG A 48 -25.09 -12.24 16.62
N PRO A 49 -25.73 -12.00 15.46
CA PRO A 49 -26.04 -13.04 14.48
C PRO A 49 -24.78 -13.54 13.77
N ASP A 50 -24.86 -14.70 13.13
CA ASP A 50 -23.71 -15.35 12.47
C ASP A 50 -23.16 -14.51 11.30
N ASP A 51 -24.01 -13.81 10.56
CA ASP A 51 -23.59 -12.88 9.50
C ASP A 51 -22.74 -11.72 10.05
N ALA A 52 -23.06 -11.23 11.26
CA ALA A 52 -22.29 -10.18 11.91
C ALA A 52 -20.96 -10.69 12.50
N LEU A 53 -20.87 -11.98 12.85
CA LEU A 53 -19.60 -12.63 13.17
C LEU A 53 -18.76 -12.83 11.90
N ALA A 54 -19.36 -13.25 10.79
CA ALA A 54 -18.67 -13.35 9.50
C ALA A 54 -18.19 -11.97 9.00
N ALA A 55 -18.97 -10.91 9.22
CA ALA A 55 -18.56 -9.53 8.93
C ALA A 55 -17.35 -9.09 9.79
N LEU A 56 -17.37 -9.34 11.11
CA LEU A 56 -16.23 -9.10 11.99
C LEU A 56 -14.96 -9.85 11.53
N LEU A 57 -15.10 -11.12 11.17
CA LEU A 57 -13.97 -11.96 10.75
C LEU A 57 -13.43 -11.57 9.36
N ARG A 58 -14.29 -11.11 8.44
CA ARG A 58 -13.86 -10.49 7.16
C ARG A 58 -13.15 -9.16 7.38
N ALA A 59 -13.64 -8.33 8.30
CA ALA A 59 -13.06 -7.02 8.62
C ALA A 59 -11.73 -7.11 9.41
N ARG A 60 -11.57 -8.19 10.19
CA ARG A 60 -10.36 -8.52 10.97
C ARG A 60 -9.89 -9.96 10.69
N PRO A 61 -9.32 -10.25 9.49
CA PRO A 61 -8.83 -11.58 9.13
C PRO A 61 -7.77 -12.14 10.10
N ASP A 62 -7.04 -11.26 10.78
CA ASP A 62 -6.07 -11.59 11.83
C ASP A 62 -6.69 -12.34 13.03
N LEU A 63 -8.01 -12.30 13.22
CA LEU A 63 -8.70 -13.08 14.25
C LEU A 63 -8.80 -14.58 13.91
N LEU A 64 -8.65 -14.97 12.64
CA LEU A 64 -8.87 -16.33 12.15
C LEU A 64 -7.62 -17.23 12.18
N SER A 65 -6.43 -16.72 12.48
CA SER A 65 -5.19 -17.50 12.43
C SER A 65 -4.61 -17.75 13.83
N PRO A 66 -4.60 -19.00 14.36
CA PRO A 66 -5.44 -20.14 13.94
C PRO A 66 -6.92 -19.90 14.31
N VAL A 67 -7.88 -20.67 13.77
CA VAL A 67 -9.31 -20.39 14.01
C VAL A 67 -9.63 -20.42 15.51
N PRO A 68 -10.39 -19.45 16.07
CA PRO A 68 -10.74 -19.48 17.49
C PRO A 68 -11.67 -20.64 17.82
N ASN A 69 -11.46 -21.25 18.99
CA ASN A 69 -12.28 -22.37 19.46
C ASN A 69 -13.65 -21.91 19.98
N ASP A 70 -13.73 -20.71 20.56
CA ASP A 70 -14.96 -20.17 21.16
C ASP A 70 -14.99 -18.63 21.14
N LEU A 71 -16.14 -18.04 21.51
CA LEU A 71 -16.36 -16.59 21.49
C LEU A 71 -15.61 -15.83 22.59
N THR A 72 -15.16 -16.51 23.65
CA THR A 72 -14.26 -15.94 24.66
C THR A 72 -12.85 -15.80 24.11
N GLN A 73 -12.36 -16.81 23.39
CA GLN A 73 -11.07 -16.74 22.70
C GLN A 73 -11.10 -15.68 21.58
N LEU A 74 -12.19 -15.61 20.80
CA LEU A 74 -12.39 -14.55 19.79
C LEU A 74 -12.35 -13.15 20.43
N ALA A 75 -13.10 -12.91 21.52
CA ALA A 75 -13.08 -11.64 22.24
C ALA A 75 -11.70 -11.31 22.82
N THR A 76 -10.97 -12.30 23.33
CA THR A 76 -9.62 -12.13 23.87
C THR A 76 -8.64 -11.71 22.78
N ARG A 77 -8.70 -12.35 21.60
CA ARG A 77 -7.88 -11.99 20.43
C ARG A 77 -8.22 -10.62 19.88
N ALA A 78 -9.51 -10.30 19.77
CA ALA A 78 -9.99 -8.99 19.35
C ALA A 78 -9.54 -7.85 20.29
N GLY A 79 -9.23 -8.16 21.55
CA GLY A 79 -8.62 -7.25 22.51
C GLY A 79 -7.09 -7.18 22.50
N THR A 80 -6.38 -7.97 21.69
CA THR A 80 -4.89 -7.92 21.65
C THR A 80 -4.37 -6.65 20.99
N ARG A 81 -3.19 -6.17 21.42
CA ARG A 81 -2.63 -4.90 20.92
C ARG A 81 -2.41 -4.89 19.41
N ALA A 82 -1.86 -5.96 18.83
CA ALA A 82 -1.62 -6.05 17.39
C ALA A 82 -2.93 -5.98 16.59
N SER A 83 -3.92 -6.80 16.98
CA SER A 83 -5.23 -6.86 16.33
C SER A 83 -6.01 -5.54 16.47
N VAL A 84 -5.92 -4.86 17.62
CA VAL A 84 -6.55 -3.54 17.82
C VAL A 84 -5.85 -2.45 17.00
N VAL A 85 -4.52 -2.44 16.90
CA VAL A 85 -3.80 -1.48 16.04
C VAL A 85 -4.26 -1.61 14.59
N ARG A 86 -4.28 -2.84 14.04
CA ARG A 86 -4.77 -3.10 12.67
C ARG A 86 -6.22 -2.67 12.45
N ALA A 87 -7.09 -2.88 13.44
CA ALA A 87 -8.48 -2.45 13.36
C ALA A 87 -8.62 -0.91 13.40
N VAL A 88 -7.81 -0.20 14.21
CA VAL A 88 -7.78 1.26 14.27
C VAL A 88 -7.20 1.87 12.98
N GLU A 89 -6.13 1.30 12.43
CA GLU A 89 -5.52 1.74 11.15
C GLU A 89 -6.45 1.57 9.93
N ARG A 90 -7.54 0.80 10.07
CA ARG A 90 -8.59 0.62 9.05
C ARG A 90 -9.80 1.54 9.24
N LEU A 91 -9.91 2.29 10.33
CA LEU A 91 -11.02 3.22 10.54
C LEU A 91 -10.93 4.43 9.61
N ASP A 92 -12.08 4.96 9.19
CA ASP A 92 -12.15 6.31 8.64
C ASP A 92 -11.88 7.37 9.72
N ARG A 93 -11.59 8.60 9.29
CA ARG A 93 -11.23 9.73 10.17
C ARG A 93 -12.28 10.00 11.24
N PHE A 94 -13.57 9.91 10.90
CA PHE A 94 -14.62 10.21 11.87
C PHE A 94 -14.83 9.08 12.87
N ALA A 95 -14.76 7.82 12.43
CA ALA A 95 -14.77 6.66 13.32
C ALA A 95 -13.55 6.65 14.25
N GLN A 96 -12.37 7.03 13.76
CA GLN A 96 -11.18 7.24 14.60
C GLN A 96 -11.39 8.40 15.59
N GLN A 97 -11.87 9.56 15.16
CA GLN A 97 -12.17 10.69 16.06
C GLN A 97 -13.18 10.31 17.15
N THR A 98 -14.18 9.50 16.80
CA THR A 98 -15.18 8.95 17.72
C THR A 98 -14.55 7.99 18.74
N ALA A 99 -13.63 7.12 18.31
CA ALA A 99 -12.88 6.25 19.21
C ALA A 99 -11.91 7.04 20.13
N GLU A 100 -11.27 8.08 19.62
CA GLU A 100 -10.42 9.00 20.37
C GLU A 100 -11.23 9.78 21.43
N ALA A 101 -12.43 10.25 21.09
CA ALA A 101 -13.37 10.87 22.04
C ALA A 101 -13.82 9.87 23.13
N LEU A 102 -14.18 8.64 22.75
CA LEU A 102 -14.49 7.57 23.71
C LEU A 102 -13.31 7.19 24.62
N ALA A 103 -12.07 7.33 24.15
CA ALA A 103 -10.86 7.03 24.93
C ALA A 103 -10.61 8.07 26.04
N VAL A 104 -10.97 9.33 25.81
CA VAL A 104 -10.84 10.42 26.80
C VAL A 104 -12.07 10.58 27.71
N ALA A 105 -13.24 10.10 27.27
CA ALA A 105 -14.48 10.10 28.03
C ALA A 105 -14.44 9.20 29.29
N PRO A 106 -15.19 9.52 30.37
CA PRO A 106 -15.40 8.61 31.49
C PRO A 106 -16.04 7.29 31.02
N GLY A 107 -15.71 6.18 31.70
CA GLY A 107 -16.15 4.83 31.31
C GLY A 107 -17.05 4.17 32.35
N PRO A 108 -18.24 3.65 32.01
CA PRO A 108 -18.87 3.66 30.68
C PRO A 108 -19.35 5.05 30.25
N CYS A 109 -19.37 5.30 28.94
CA CYS A 109 -19.79 6.57 28.35
C CYS A 109 -21.21 6.46 27.78
N PRO A 110 -22.18 7.30 28.18
CA PRO A 110 -23.46 7.44 27.48
C PRO A 110 -23.27 8.00 26.06
N TYR A 111 -24.16 7.63 25.13
CA TYR A 111 -24.16 8.17 23.77
C TYR A 111 -24.23 9.70 23.73
N GLU A 112 -25.05 10.32 24.58
CA GLU A 112 -25.15 11.78 24.69
C GLU A 112 -23.80 12.42 25.05
N THR A 113 -23.10 11.90 26.06
CA THR A 113 -21.77 12.40 26.44
C THR A 113 -20.75 12.24 25.31
N LEU A 114 -20.86 11.21 24.46
CA LEU A 114 -20.04 11.09 23.25
C LEU A 114 -20.43 12.12 22.18
N ARG A 115 -21.72 12.38 21.99
CA ARG A 115 -22.25 13.43 21.09
C ARG A 115 -21.70 14.79 21.51
N ASP A 116 -21.84 15.16 22.78
CA ASP A 116 -21.39 16.43 23.34
C ASP A 116 -19.86 16.61 23.22
N LEU A 117 -19.07 15.53 23.44
CA LEU A 117 -17.62 15.54 23.21
C LEU A 117 -17.20 15.80 21.75
N LEU A 118 -18.10 15.64 20.78
CA LEU A 118 -17.85 15.90 19.35
C LEU A 118 -18.47 17.24 18.90
N THR A 119 -19.70 17.55 19.31
CA THR A 119 -20.40 18.80 18.92
C THR A 119 -20.00 20.02 19.78
N GLY A 120 -19.51 19.77 20.98
CA GLY A 120 -19.47 20.73 22.08
C GLY A 120 -20.83 20.87 22.77
N ASP A 121 -20.80 21.37 24.00
CA ASP A 121 -22.00 21.58 24.81
C ASP A 121 -22.90 22.63 24.12
N GLU A 122 -24.20 22.35 24.04
CA GLU A 122 -25.18 23.38 23.73
C GLU A 122 -25.25 24.35 24.92
N GLY A 123 -25.03 25.64 24.66
CA GLY A 123 -25.20 26.66 25.67
C GLY A 123 -26.68 26.82 25.98
N ALA A 124 -27.04 26.84 27.26
CA ALA A 124 -28.37 27.24 27.74
C ALA A 124 -28.56 28.77 27.59
N GLU A 125 -28.40 29.28 26.36
CA GLU A 125 -28.64 30.66 25.94
C GLU A 125 -29.85 30.74 24.98
N GLY A 126 -30.72 29.71 25.01
CA GLY A 126 -31.92 29.60 24.17
C GLY A 126 -33.26 29.63 24.93
N ASP A 127 -33.26 29.47 26.27
CA ASP A 127 -34.49 29.33 27.07
C ASP A 127 -34.92 30.62 27.81
N GLU A 128 -34.08 31.66 27.90
CA GLU A 128 -34.42 32.89 28.64
C GLU A 128 -35.42 33.82 27.91
N ASP A 129 -35.64 33.64 26.60
CA ASP A 129 -36.62 34.42 25.82
C ASP A 129 -38.04 33.79 25.80
N ALA A 130 -38.26 32.65 26.49
CA ALA A 130 -39.54 31.94 26.51
C ALA A 130 -40.40 32.16 27.77
N GLU A 131 -39.81 32.48 28.93
CA GLU A 131 -40.54 32.68 30.20
C GLU A 131 -41.11 34.11 30.38
N GLY A 132 -41.40 34.80 29.27
CA GLY A 132 -41.85 36.20 29.25
C GLY A 132 -43.36 36.44 29.04
N ALA A 133 -44.22 35.41 29.15
CA ALA A 133 -45.61 35.53 28.67
C ALA A 133 -46.70 34.71 29.39
N GLU A 134 -46.55 34.28 30.65
CA GLU A 134 -47.63 33.51 31.30
C GLU A 134 -47.84 33.75 32.82
N GLU A 135 -48.08 35.01 33.23
CA GLU A 135 -48.64 35.27 34.56
C GLU A 135 -49.69 36.41 34.58
N ALA A 136 -50.92 36.10 34.13
CA ALA A 136 -52.09 36.96 34.38
C ALA A 136 -53.42 36.18 34.42
N GLY A 137 -53.90 35.89 35.65
CA GLY A 137 -55.34 35.74 35.91
C GLY A 137 -55.94 34.34 35.92
N ALA A 138 -55.70 33.58 36.98
CA ALA A 138 -56.53 32.42 37.32
C ALA A 138 -57.87 32.86 37.97
N SER A 139 -59.02 32.45 37.41
CA SER A 139 -60.28 32.29 38.15
C SER A 139 -61.35 31.52 37.33
N GLY A 140 -62.04 30.54 37.95
CA GLY A 140 -63.36 30.08 37.49
C GLY A 140 -63.50 28.65 36.93
N TYR A 141 -63.70 27.68 37.83
CA TYR A 141 -64.47 26.43 37.57
C TYR A 141 -65.95 26.76 37.22
N PRO A 142 -66.82 25.82 36.75
CA PRO A 142 -66.64 24.69 35.81
C PRO A 142 -67.89 24.36 34.92
N ARG A 143 -67.90 23.16 34.31
CA ARG A 143 -69.06 22.32 33.87
C ARG A 143 -69.85 22.68 32.59
N GLY A 144 -70.05 21.64 31.76
CA GLY A 144 -71.41 21.18 31.41
C GLY A 144 -71.66 20.72 29.97
N ALA A 145 -72.15 19.47 29.83
CA ALA A 145 -73.02 18.90 28.78
C ALA A 145 -72.69 19.18 27.27
N GLN A 146 -72.44 18.19 26.41
CA GLN A 146 -73.27 17.03 26.00
C GLN A 146 -74.31 17.35 24.89
N GLU A 147 -74.07 16.75 23.72
CA GLU A 147 -75.03 16.26 22.71
C GLU A 147 -75.73 17.13 21.62
N LEU A 148 -75.74 16.53 20.42
CA LEU A 148 -76.80 16.43 19.39
C LEU A 148 -77.03 17.53 18.30
N ARG A 149 -76.58 17.15 17.08
CA ARG A 149 -77.27 17.15 15.76
C ARG A 149 -77.82 18.43 15.10
N GLY A 150 -77.37 18.64 13.87
CA GLY A 150 -78.11 19.30 12.76
C GLY A 150 -77.43 19.01 11.40
N PRO A 151 -78.10 18.57 10.31
CA PRO A 151 -77.44 18.00 9.13
C PRO A 151 -77.62 18.76 7.79
N GLY A 152 -76.80 18.40 6.78
CA GLY A 152 -76.98 18.72 5.35
C GLY A 152 -75.75 19.40 4.72
N GLY A 153 -75.27 19.05 3.52
CA GLY A 153 -75.73 18.03 2.56
C GLY A 153 -74.71 17.77 1.43
N ALA A 154 -75.17 17.16 0.32
CA ALA A 154 -74.44 16.76 -0.91
C ALA A 154 -73.34 17.74 -1.42
N GLY A 155 -72.31 17.32 -2.18
CA GLY A 155 -72.31 16.25 -3.19
C GLY A 155 -70.92 15.94 -3.77
N ASN A 156 -70.89 15.32 -4.97
CA ASN A 156 -69.84 14.38 -5.40
C ASN A 156 -68.98 14.86 -6.59
N ALA A 157 -67.78 14.27 -6.72
CA ALA A 157 -66.87 14.22 -7.88
C ALA A 157 -66.25 15.54 -8.39
N GLY A 158 -65.05 15.58 -8.97
CA GLY A 158 -64.08 14.50 -9.25
C GLY A 158 -63.58 14.53 -10.72
N GLY A 159 -62.28 14.31 -10.95
CA GLY A 159 -61.71 14.10 -12.29
C GLY A 159 -60.48 14.95 -12.63
N ALA A 160 -59.35 14.29 -12.86
CA ALA A 160 -58.15 14.86 -13.48
C ALA A 160 -58.11 14.55 -14.99
N GLY A 161 -57.32 15.29 -15.77
CA GLY A 161 -57.15 15.03 -17.21
C GLY A 161 -55.99 15.81 -17.83
N ASN A 162 -55.08 15.10 -18.49
CA ASN A 162 -53.78 15.56 -18.99
C ASN A 162 -53.79 15.89 -20.51
N ALA A 163 -52.71 16.54 -20.97
CA ALA A 163 -51.95 16.27 -22.21
C ALA A 163 -52.02 17.25 -23.40
N GLY A 164 -50.82 17.75 -23.76
CA GLY A 164 -50.21 17.50 -25.08
C GLY A 164 -50.44 18.50 -26.23
N GLY A 165 -49.36 18.83 -26.95
CA GLY A 165 -49.42 19.47 -28.27
C GLY A 165 -48.22 20.38 -28.60
N ALA A 166 -47.39 19.99 -29.54
CA ALA A 166 -46.27 20.77 -30.08
C ALA A 166 -46.51 21.15 -31.55
N THR A 167 -45.86 22.20 -32.06
CA THR A 167 -45.46 22.34 -33.48
C THR A 167 -44.41 23.44 -33.69
N ASP A 168 -43.50 23.20 -34.64
CA ASP A 168 -42.42 24.09 -35.06
C ASP A 168 -42.86 25.35 -35.82
N ALA A 169 -41.98 26.37 -35.84
CA ALA A 169 -41.78 27.22 -37.02
C ALA A 169 -40.31 27.71 -37.09
N ARG A 170 -39.71 27.64 -38.29
CA ARG A 170 -38.33 28.05 -38.59
C ARG A 170 -38.29 29.43 -39.23
N GLY A 171 -37.13 30.09 -39.19
CA GLY A 171 -36.62 30.83 -40.35
C GLY A 171 -36.03 32.23 -40.12
N SER A 172 -34.76 32.38 -40.50
CA SER A 172 -34.16 33.53 -41.21
C SER A 172 -34.15 34.94 -40.55
N GLU A 173 -33.17 35.82 -40.77
CA GLU A 173 -31.80 35.75 -41.32
C GLU A 173 -31.09 37.08 -40.98
N ASP A 174 -29.76 37.10 -41.16
CA ASP A 174 -28.95 38.26 -41.60
C ASP A 174 -28.87 39.59 -40.82
N ALA A 175 -27.72 39.72 -40.12
CA ALA A 175 -26.51 40.37 -40.65
C ALA A 175 -26.07 41.77 -40.15
N ARG A 176 -24.72 41.93 -40.21
CA ARG A 176 -23.90 43.17 -40.16
C ARG A 176 -23.79 43.84 -38.79
N SER A 177 -22.68 44.49 -38.43
CA SER A 177 -21.29 44.53 -38.89
C SER A 177 -20.59 45.54 -37.96
N ALA A 178 -19.37 45.20 -37.54
CA ALA A 178 -18.19 46.05 -37.30
C ALA A 178 -18.35 47.53 -36.85
N GLY A 179 -17.60 47.88 -35.79
CA GLY A 179 -17.30 49.24 -35.36
C GLY A 179 -16.08 49.24 -34.45
N ASP A 180 -14.94 49.69 -34.96
CA ASP A 180 -13.61 49.53 -34.36
C ASP A 180 -13.11 50.81 -33.63
N ALA A 181 -11.94 50.71 -32.99
CA ALA A 181 -10.99 51.79 -32.66
C ALA A 181 -11.27 52.80 -31.51
N ARG A 182 -10.65 52.52 -30.35
CA ARG A 182 -9.49 53.21 -29.73
C ARG A 182 -9.35 54.76 -29.73
N GLY A 183 -8.91 55.30 -28.58
CA GLY A 183 -8.19 56.59 -28.41
C GLY A 183 -8.51 57.26 -27.07
N SER A 184 -7.73 57.08 -25.99
CA SER A 184 -6.49 57.78 -25.59
C SER A 184 -6.68 59.17 -24.95
N GLU A 185 -6.39 59.23 -23.63
CA GLU A 185 -5.64 60.28 -22.88
C GLU A 185 -6.26 61.71 -22.83
N ASP A 186 -6.32 62.44 -21.69
CA ASP A 186 -5.17 62.77 -20.83
C ASP A 186 -5.55 63.46 -19.47
N ALA A 187 -4.64 63.35 -18.49
CA ALA A 187 -4.22 64.30 -17.43
C ALA A 187 -5.17 65.30 -16.65
N ARG A 188 -5.15 65.13 -15.31
CA ARG A 188 -4.70 66.09 -14.24
C ARG A 188 -5.66 66.94 -13.35
N THR A 189 -5.59 66.60 -12.05
CA THR A 189 -5.27 67.47 -10.87
C THR A 189 -6.31 68.42 -10.23
N ALA A 190 -6.83 68.02 -9.06
CA ALA A 190 -6.95 68.74 -7.78
C ALA A 190 -7.80 67.87 -6.81
N GLY A 191 -7.64 67.80 -5.49
CA GLY A 191 -6.76 68.47 -4.54
C GLY A 191 -7.50 68.54 -3.19
N ALA A 192 -7.15 67.70 -2.20
CA ALA A 192 -7.89 67.59 -0.94
C ALA A 192 -6.96 67.54 0.29
N THR A 193 -7.23 68.43 1.24
CA THR A 193 -6.44 68.68 2.46
C THR A 193 -6.79 67.69 3.57
N GLN A 194 -5.78 67.25 4.32
CA GLN A 194 -5.91 66.42 5.53
C GLN A 194 -5.99 67.29 6.79
N PRO A 195 -6.86 66.94 7.76
CA PRO A 195 -6.39 66.71 9.13
C PRO A 195 -7.21 65.61 9.85
N PRO A 196 -6.91 65.30 11.12
CA PRO A 196 -5.70 64.62 11.59
C PRO A 196 -6.03 63.18 12.04
N GLY A 197 -5.01 62.36 12.26
CA GLY A 197 -5.19 61.04 12.86
C GLY A 197 -5.09 61.09 14.39
N ASP A 198 -5.97 60.37 15.07
CA ASP A 198 -5.59 59.54 16.23
C ASP A 198 -6.68 58.49 16.51
N GLY A 199 -6.28 57.28 16.92
CA GLY A 199 -7.21 56.17 17.22
C GLY A 199 -6.93 54.90 16.42
N SER A 200 -5.97 54.09 16.89
CA SER A 200 -5.78 52.72 16.42
C SER A 200 -7.08 51.90 16.53
N PRO A 201 -7.52 51.17 15.49
CA PRO A 201 -8.54 50.15 15.68
C PRO A 201 -7.94 49.04 16.54
N ALA A 202 -8.58 48.75 17.68
CA ALA A 202 -8.22 47.60 18.49
C ALA A 202 -8.35 46.32 17.63
N GLY A 203 -7.24 45.57 17.50
CA GLY A 203 -7.24 44.33 16.73
C GLY A 203 -8.21 43.30 17.34
N PRO A 204 -8.82 42.42 16.52
CA PRO A 204 -9.78 41.45 17.03
C PRO A 204 -9.09 40.48 18.00
N THR A 205 -9.56 40.46 19.24
CA THR A 205 -9.20 39.41 20.21
C THR A 205 -9.85 38.10 19.75
N SER A 206 -9.12 37.33 18.95
CA SER A 206 -9.56 36.02 18.45
C SER A 206 -9.83 35.08 19.63
N GLY A 207 -11.12 34.84 19.93
CA GLY A 207 -11.56 34.04 21.06
C GLY A 207 -11.02 32.60 21.02
N VAL A 208 -10.55 32.13 22.17
CA VAL A 208 -10.16 30.73 22.35
C VAL A 208 -11.43 29.87 22.26
N GLY A 209 -11.48 28.94 21.29
CA GLY A 209 -12.48 27.87 21.31
C GLY A 209 -13.86 28.16 20.70
N ALA A 210 -14.03 29.19 19.86
CA ALA A 210 -15.31 29.56 19.23
C ALA A 210 -16.22 28.35 18.82
N PRO A 211 -17.54 28.40 19.07
CA PRO A 211 -18.45 27.27 18.87
C PRO A 211 -18.58 26.86 17.40
N LEU A 212 -18.94 25.58 17.17
CA LEU A 212 -19.26 25.07 15.82
C LEU A 212 -20.52 25.75 15.26
N ARG A 213 -20.62 25.85 13.94
CA ARG A 213 -21.84 26.26 13.25
C ARG A 213 -22.93 25.19 13.41
N ALA A 214 -24.20 25.61 13.37
CA ALA A 214 -25.34 24.70 13.50
C ALA A 214 -25.33 23.57 12.45
N GLU A 215 -24.95 23.88 11.22
CA GLU A 215 -24.78 22.91 10.11
C GLU A 215 -23.71 21.85 10.43
N GLU A 216 -22.58 22.27 11.02
CA GLU A 216 -21.47 21.37 11.39
C GLU A 216 -21.90 20.43 12.53
N ARG A 217 -22.65 20.94 13.52
CA ARG A 217 -23.24 20.11 14.57
C ARG A 217 -24.26 19.10 14.01
N ALA A 218 -25.18 19.55 13.15
CA ALA A 218 -26.16 18.66 12.52
C ALA A 218 -25.49 17.54 11.71
N ALA A 219 -24.42 17.84 10.97
CA ALA A 219 -23.62 16.86 10.25
C ALA A 219 -22.98 15.81 11.17
N ILE A 220 -22.38 16.24 12.29
CA ILE A 220 -21.77 15.35 13.30
C ILE A 220 -22.84 14.43 13.91
N VAL A 221 -24.00 14.97 14.29
CA VAL A 221 -25.10 14.19 14.89
C VAL A 221 -25.67 13.17 13.91
N ALA A 222 -25.79 13.52 12.62
CA ALA A 222 -26.28 12.60 11.59
C ALA A 222 -25.35 11.40 11.34
N GLU A 223 -24.02 11.62 11.34
CA GLU A 223 -23.03 10.57 11.06
C GLU A 223 -22.60 9.75 12.28
N LEU A 224 -22.77 10.26 13.50
CA LEU A 224 -22.33 9.58 14.73
C LEU A 224 -22.88 8.14 14.88
N PRO A 225 -24.15 7.83 14.56
CA PRO A 225 -24.65 6.46 14.57
C PRO A 225 -23.85 5.51 13.67
N ARG A 226 -23.41 5.94 12.48
CA ARG A 226 -22.60 5.13 11.57
C ARG A 226 -21.20 4.91 12.12
N ALA A 227 -20.56 5.94 12.66
CA ALA A 227 -19.25 5.80 13.32
C ALA A 227 -19.30 4.79 14.49
N VAL A 228 -20.33 4.90 15.35
CA VAL A 228 -20.56 3.95 16.46
C VAL A 228 -20.83 2.53 15.93
N ALA A 229 -21.62 2.37 14.86
CA ALA A 229 -21.86 1.07 14.23
C ALA A 229 -20.56 0.44 13.71
N THR A 230 -19.72 1.18 12.97
CA THR A 230 -18.42 0.70 12.49
C THR A 230 -17.50 0.26 13.64
N LEU A 231 -17.46 1.01 14.75
CA LEU A 231 -16.68 0.62 15.94
C LEU A 231 -17.24 -0.65 16.62
N ARG A 232 -18.56 -0.87 16.59
CA ARG A 232 -19.19 -2.11 17.08
C ARG A 232 -18.86 -3.28 16.16
N GLU A 233 -19.02 -3.13 14.84
CA GLU A 233 -18.72 -4.14 13.83
C GLU A 233 -17.29 -4.67 13.95
N GLN A 234 -16.33 -3.74 14.10
CA GLN A 234 -14.91 -4.05 14.34
C GLN A 234 -14.60 -4.62 15.74
N ALA A 235 -15.60 -4.78 16.63
CA ALA A 235 -15.44 -5.19 18.03
C ALA A 235 -14.46 -4.32 18.84
N LEU A 236 -14.39 -3.02 18.52
CA LEU A 236 -13.60 -2.02 19.26
C LEU A 236 -14.39 -1.42 20.44
N ILE A 237 -15.72 -1.37 20.33
CA ILE A 237 -16.62 -0.96 21.41
C ILE A 237 -17.70 -2.02 21.66
N TRP A 238 -18.23 -2.06 22.89
CA TRP A 238 -19.33 -2.93 23.29
C TRP A 238 -20.25 -2.26 24.34
N GLY A 239 -21.43 -2.85 24.58
CA GLY A 239 -22.41 -2.37 25.56
C GLY A 239 -23.62 -1.68 24.91
N GLY A 240 -24.63 -1.28 25.70
CA GLY A 240 -25.76 -0.48 25.17
C GLY A 240 -25.35 0.98 24.92
N ASP A 241 -26.21 1.75 24.25
CA ASP A 241 -25.95 3.18 23.99
C ASP A 241 -26.05 4.03 25.28
N ASP A 242 -26.65 3.47 26.34
CA ASP A 242 -26.57 3.98 27.72
C ASP A 242 -25.14 3.93 28.30
N ARG A 243 -24.33 2.96 27.84
CA ARG A 243 -23.05 2.57 28.45
C ARG A 243 -22.07 2.00 27.43
N LEU A 244 -21.66 2.83 26.47
CA LEU A 244 -20.61 2.51 25.50
C LEU A 244 -19.27 2.25 26.22
N ARG A 245 -18.61 1.14 25.85
CA ARG A 245 -17.32 0.72 26.43
C ARG A 245 -16.32 0.43 25.33
N LEU A 246 -15.36 1.33 25.18
CA LEU A 246 -14.15 1.09 24.39
C LEU A 246 -13.33 -0.06 25.01
N VAL A 247 -12.88 -1.00 24.18
CA VAL A 247 -12.00 -2.10 24.59
C VAL A 247 -10.74 -1.52 25.25
N ARG A 248 -10.33 -2.12 26.38
CA ARG A 248 -9.23 -1.62 27.23
C ARG A 248 -7.99 -1.26 26.43
N THR A 249 -7.53 -2.15 25.56
CA THR A 249 -6.33 -1.97 24.74
C THR A 249 -6.48 -0.83 23.72
N ALA A 250 -7.68 -0.60 23.19
CA ALA A 250 -7.97 0.54 22.31
C ALA A 250 -7.94 1.86 23.09
N ARG A 251 -8.47 1.86 24.33
CA ARG A 251 -8.35 3.01 25.25
C ARG A 251 -6.88 3.29 25.59
N GLU A 252 -6.09 2.27 25.91
CA GLU A 252 -4.64 2.39 26.19
C GLU A 252 -3.80 2.81 24.96
N LEU A 253 -4.32 2.64 23.73
CA LEU A 253 -3.68 3.09 22.49
C LEU A 253 -4.05 4.53 22.10
N LEU A 254 -5.28 4.95 22.37
CA LEU A 254 -5.84 6.24 21.91
C LEU A 254 -5.86 7.33 23.00
N ALA A 255 -5.85 6.96 24.28
CA ALA A 255 -5.83 7.92 25.38
C ALA A 255 -4.46 8.61 25.49
N PRO A 256 -4.41 9.90 25.91
CA PRO A 256 -3.16 10.61 26.12
C PRO A 256 -2.27 9.97 27.18
N SER A 257 -0.96 9.98 26.91
CA SER A 257 0.06 9.64 27.90
C SER A 257 1.28 10.57 27.74
N SER A 258 2.12 10.64 28.77
CA SER A 258 3.36 11.43 28.73
C SER A 258 4.37 10.92 27.68
N THR A 259 4.26 9.66 27.26
CA THR A 259 5.11 9.02 26.24
C THR A 259 4.46 8.96 24.86
N SER A 260 3.19 9.34 24.73
CA SER A 260 2.46 9.41 23.46
C SER A 260 1.38 10.50 23.56
N PRO A 261 1.64 11.72 23.05
CA PRO A 261 0.64 12.79 23.05
C PRO A 261 -0.58 12.36 22.23
N SER A 262 -1.78 12.64 22.74
CA SER A 262 -3.02 12.24 22.09
C SER A 262 -3.27 13.02 20.79
N PRO A 263 -3.94 12.42 19.79
CA PRO A 263 -4.42 13.13 18.60
C PRO A 263 -5.43 14.25 18.92
N THR A 264 -6.09 14.18 20.08
CA THR A 264 -6.98 15.24 20.61
C THR A 264 -6.20 16.40 21.25
N GLY A 265 -4.90 16.26 21.52
CA GLY A 265 -4.12 17.23 22.30
C GLY A 265 -4.56 17.37 23.77
N LEU A 266 -5.43 16.49 24.27
CA LEU A 266 -5.88 16.51 25.66
C LEU A 266 -4.82 15.92 26.59
N GLY A 267 -4.74 16.43 27.81
CA GLY A 267 -3.85 15.95 28.85
C GLY A 267 -4.36 14.74 29.65
N PRO A 268 -3.58 14.32 30.66
CA PRO A 268 -4.09 13.51 31.77
C PRO A 268 -5.27 14.21 32.46
N THR A 269 -6.16 13.42 33.06
CA THR A 269 -7.18 13.91 34.01
C THR A 269 -6.53 14.58 35.22
N VAL A 270 -7.26 15.41 35.95
CA VAL A 270 -6.83 15.93 37.27
C VAL A 270 -6.37 14.78 38.16
N GLN A 271 -7.12 13.68 38.22
CA GLN A 271 -6.78 12.52 39.06
C GLN A 271 -5.43 11.89 38.67
N GLU A 272 -5.18 11.69 37.38
CA GLU A 272 -3.89 11.18 36.87
C GLU A 272 -2.74 12.17 37.14
N ALA A 273 -2.97 13.47 36.92
CA ALA A 273 -1.95 14.51 37.08
C ALA A 273 -1.63 14.85 38.55
N THR A 274 -2.56 14.61 39.48
CA THR A 274 -2.31 14.71 40.94
C THR A 274 -1.80 13.42 41.57
N SER A 275 -1.67 12.33 40.80
CA SER A 275 -1.18 11.04 41.29
C SER A 275 0.26 11.16 41.80
N GLY A 276 0.47 10.93 43.10
CA GLY A 276 1.76 11.10 43.78
C GLY A 276 2.01 12.51 44.34
N MET A 277 1.06 13.45 44.22
CA MET A 277 1.11 14.74 44.91
C MET A 277 0.92 14.54 46.42
N SER A 278 1.53 15.41 47.25
CA SER A 278 1.34 15.34 48.70
C SER A 278 -0.11 15.73 49.09
N PRO A 279 -0.73 15.06 50.08
CA PRO A 279 -2.08 15.43 50.54
C PRO A 279 -2.19 16.86 51.05
N GLY A 280 -1.08 17.45 51.54
CA GLY A 280 -1.01 18.86 51.92
C GLY A 280 -1.15 19.81 50.72
N ARG A 281 -0.42 19.56 49.62
CA ARG A 281 -0.55 20.38 48.41
C ARG A 281 -1.94 20.25 47.77
N LEU A 282 -2.54 19.06 47.78
CA LEU A 282 -3.94 18.88 47.35
C LEU A 282 -4.93 19.70 48.18
N GLN A 283 -4.72 19.83 49.49
CA GLN A 283 -5.53 20.70 50.36
C GLN A 283 -5.30 22.19 50.07
N GLU A 284 -4.07 22.62 49.77
CA GLU A 284 -3.78 23.98 49.31
C GLU A 284 -4.54 24.32 48.02
N LEU A 285 -4.53 23.41 47.03
CA LEU A 285 -5.25 23.58 45.76
C LEU A 285 -6.77 23.68 45.99
N LEU A 286 -7.35 22.82 46.84
CA LEU A 286 -8.77 22.89 47.20
C LEU A 286 -9.14 24.23 47.86
N ALA A 287 -8.32 24.70 48.80
CA ALA A 287 -8.56 25.94 49.52
C ALA A 287 -8.47 27.16 48.59
N ALA A 288 -7.48 27.21 47.71
CA ALA A 288 -7.36 28.26 46.68
C ALA A 288 -8.53 28.23 45.69
N ALA A 289 -8.98 27.03 45.29
CA ALA A 289 -10.13 26.83 44.41
C ALA A 289 -11.50 26.93 45.11
N GLY A 290 -11.56 27.40 46.37
CA GLY A 290 -12.82 27.63 47.11
C GLY A 290 -13.62 26.36 47.44
N GLN A 291 -12.97 25.19 47.47
CA GLN A 291 -13.60 23.90 47.78
C GLN A 291 -13.49 23.56 49.27
N SER A 292 -14.43 22.74 49.76
CA SER A 292 -14.36 22.17 51.11
C SER A 292 -13.12 21.28 51.28
N PRO A 293 -12.35 21.42 52.36
CA PRO A 293 -11.16 20.60 52.60
C PRO A 293 -11.54 19.14 52.90
N THR A 294 -10.73 18.21 52.41
CA THR A 294 -10.82 16.78 52.73
C THR A 294 -9.43 16.19 52.95
N HIS A 295 -9.34 15.17 53.79
CA HIS A 295 -8.08 14.47 54.10
C HIS A 295 -7.81 13.26 53.20
N ASP A 296 -8.79 12.81 52.41
CA ASP A 296 -8.59 11.78 51.39
C ASP A 296 -8.14 12.41 50.06
N PRO A 297 -6.92 12.10 49.55
CA PRO A 297 -6.43 12.65 48.29
C PRO A 297 -7.27 12.24 47.07
N VAL A 298 -7.96 11.09 47.10
CA VAL A 298 -8.81 10.66 45.98
C VAL A 298 -10.06 11.54 45.90
N THR A 299 -10.75 11.73 47.02
CA THR A 299 -11.87 12.67 47.14
C THR A 299 -11.45 14.11 46.83
N ALA A 300 -10.22 14.52 47.21
CA ALA A 300 -9.70 15.85 46.89
C ALA A 300 -9.55 16.07 45.38
N ALA A 301 -8.91 15.12 44.68
CA ALA A 301 -8.76 15.18 43.22
C ALA A 301 -10.12 15.10 42.51
N ALA A 302 -11.06 14.31 43.02
CA ALA A 302 -12.43 14.24 42.50
C ALA A 302 -13.18 15.57 42.65
N ALA A 303 -13.07 16.26 43.81
CA ALA A 303 -13.71 17.56 44.03
C ALA A 303 -13.17 18.65 43.09
N LEU A 304 -11.86 18.67 42.81
CA LEU A 304 -11.27 19.54 41.78
C LEU A 304 -11.77 19.18 40.38
N ALA A 305 -11.87 17.89 40.05
CA ALA A 305 -12.38 17.43 38.76
C ALA A 305 -13.89 17.71 38.56
N GLU A 306 -14.70 17.75 39.63
CA GLU A 306 -16.09 18.22 39.59
C GLU A 306 -16.16 19.74 39.39
N LEU A 307 -15.36 20.52 40.12
CA LEU A 307 -15.28 21.98 39.94
C LEU A 307 -14.95 22.35 38.48
N PHE A 308 -13.98 21.68 37.87
CA PHE A 308 -13.56 21.97 36.49
C PHE A 308 -14.55 21.48 35.42
N ARG A 309 -15.49 20.59 35.80
CA ARG A 309 -16.62 20.18 34.92
C ARG A 309 -17.84 21.08 35.07
N ASP A 310 -18.04 21.71 36.22
CA ASP A 310 -19.11 22.70 36.42
C ASP A 310 -18.79 24.00 35.65
N ARG A 311 -19.52 24.25 34.56
CA ARG A 311 -19.29 25.39 33.66
C ARG A 311 -19.44 26.74 34.35
N ALA A 312 -20.42 26.89 35.25
CA ALA A 312 -20.67 28.17 35.92
C ALA A 312 -19.58 28.47 36.95
N ARG A 313 -19.23 27.48 37.78
CA ARG A 313 -18.19 27.61 38.81
C ARG A 313 -16.79 27.77 38.20
N MET A 314 -16.53 27.09 37.08
CA MET A 314 -15.27 27.23 36.35
C MET A 314 -15.14 28.57 35.63
N SER A 315 -16.23 29.10 35.04
CA SER A 315 -16.22 30.47 34.48
C SER A 315 -15.91 31.50 35.56
N ALA A 316 -16.62 31.45 36.69
CA ALA A 316 -16.39 32.36 37.82
C ALA A 316 -14.96 32.28 38.39
N LEU A 317 -14.32 31.11 38.32
CA LEU A 317 -12.89 30.95 38.68
C LEU A 317 -11.98 31.64 37.65
N LEU A 318 -12.25 31.48 36.36
CA LEU A 318 -11.47 32.09 35.27
C LEU A 318 -11.66 33.61 35.18
N ASP A 319 -12.82 34.14 35.56
CA ASP A 319 -13.09 35.59 35.63
C ASP A 319 -12.20 36.30 36.67
N GLY A 320 -11.71 35.57 37.68
CA GLY A 320 -10.73 36.05 38.67
C GLY A 320 -9.26 35.97 38.20
N ALA A 321 -8.98 35.54 36.97
CA ALA A 321 -7.61 35.27 36.53
C ALA A 321 -6.79 36.54 36.22
N PRO A 322 -5.49 36.58 36.58
CA PRO A 322 -4.62 37.72 36.29
C PRO A 322 -4.31 37.85 34.79
N ALA A 323 -4.03 39.09 34.36
CA ALA A 323 -3.68 39.40 32.98
C ALA A 323 -2.54 38.50 32.47
N GLY A 324 -2.79 37.82 31.35
CA GLY A 324 -1.86 36.86 30.74
C GLY A 324 -2.12 35.38 31.06
N ALA A 325 -2.90 35.04 32.09
CA ALA A 325 -3.23 33.65 32.40
C ALA A 325 -4.00 32.97 31.25
N ALA A 326 -5.02 33.65 30.70
CA ALA A 326 -5.75 33.20 29.51
C ALA A 326 -4.84 32.99 28.29
N ALA A 327 -3.80 33.82 28.11
CA ALA A 327 -2.85 33.68 27.01
C ALA A 327 -1.86 32.51 27.19
N VAL A 328 -1.62 32.05 28.42
CA VAL A 328 -0.90 30.80 28.69
C VAL A 328 -1.80 29.60 28.38
N LEU A 329 -3.03 29.61 28.89
CA LEU A 329 -4.02 28.55 28.65
C LEU A 329 -4.30 28.37 27.15
N ALA A 330 -4.52 29.46 26.41
CA ALA A 330 -4.77 29.45 24.96
C ALA A 330 -3.73 28.66 24.14
N LYS A 331 -2.45 28.73 24.53
CA LYS A 331 -1.35 28.00 23.86
C LYS A 331 -1.43 26.49 24.08
N LEU A 332 -1.92 26.07 25.24
CA LEU A 332 -2.06 24.68 25.64
C LEU A 332 -3.45 24.10 25.30
N THR A 333 -4.46 24.93 25.03
CA THR A 333 -5.85 24.48 24.78
C THR A 333 -5.93 23.45 23.65
N TRP A 334 -5.32 23.71 22.49
CA TRP A 334 -5.31 22.80 21.32
C TRP A 334 -3.91 22.31 20.92
N GLY A 335 -2.87 22.82 21.56
CA GLY A 335 -1.49 22.34 21.37
C GLY A 335 -1.21 21.07 22.17
N PRO A 336 0.07 20.69 22.31
CA PRO A 336 0.46 19.72 23.33
C PRO A 336 -0.01 20.20 24.71
N PRO A 337 -0.55 19.31 25.56
CA PRO A 337 -1.04 19.71 26.88
C PRO A 337 0.09 20.03 27.87
N TYR A 338 1.35 19.84 27.47
CA TYR A 338 2.55 20.09 28.28
C TYR A 338 3.24 21.39 27.85
N GLY A 339 3.69 22.18 28.82
CA GLY A 339 4.48 23.39 28.61
C GLY A 339 5.72 23.46 29.51
N GLU A 340 6.78 24.13 29.04
CA GLU A 340 7.98 24.38 29.85
C GLU A 340 7.77 25.62 30.72
N ALA A 341 7.80 25.45 32.04
CA ALA A 341 7.71 26.52 33.04
C ALA A 341 8.34 26.09 34.38
N SER A 342 9.08 27.00 35.03
CA SER A 342 9.69 26.73 36.35
C SER A 342 8.62 26.60 37.43
N VAL A 343 8.51 25.43 38.06
CA VAL A 343 7.58 25.21 39.18
C VAL A 343 8.10 25.83 40.48
N ALA A 344 9.43 25.91 40.66
CA ALA A 344 10.06 26.48 41.85
C ALA A 344 10.10 28.02 41.85
N SER A 345 9.89 28.66 40.70
CA SER A 345 9.84 30.13 40.56
C SER A 345 8.97 30.49 39.35
N PRO A 346 7.65 30.29 39.43
CA PRO A 346 6.74 30.55 38.32
C PRO A 346 6.56 32.07 38.10
N THR A 347 6.24 32.47 36.88
CA THR A 347 5.79 33.85 36.62
C THR A 347 4.40 34.07 37.23
N PRO A 348 3.99 35.31 37.58
CA PRO A 348 2.73 35.54 38.29
C PRO A 348 1.47 34.89 37.64
N PRO A 349 1.29 34.91 36.30
CA PRO A 349 0.16 34.20 35.67
C PRO A 349 0.27 32.67 35.78
N VAL A 350 1.47 32.09 35.72
CA VAL A 350 1.68 30.64 35.85
C VAL A 350 1.54 30.19 37.30
N GLY A 351 1.99 31.00 38.26
CA GLY A 351 1.82 30.74 39.69
C GLY A 351 0.35 30.66 40.06
N TRP A 352 -0.45 31.66 39.66
CA TRP A 352 -1.88 31.65 39.88
C TRP A 352 -2.57 30.41 39.28
N LEU A 353 -2.19 30.00 38.06
CA LEU A 353 -2.72 28.77 37.43
C LEU A 353 -2.30 27.49 38.19
N LEU A 354 -1.10 27.44 38.76
CA LEU A 354 -0.59 26.32 39.57
C LEU A 354 -1.21 26.26 40.98
N ASP A 355 -1.66 27.40 41.52
CA ASP A 355 -2.28 27.47 42.84
C ASP A 355 -3.78 27.13 42.80
N HIS A 356 -4.48 27.43 41.70
CA HIS A 356 -5.88 27.05 41.50
C HIS A 356 -6.05 25.69 40.78
N GLY A 357 -4.97 24.96 40.54
CA GLY A 357 -4.97 23.62 39.91
C GLY A 357 -5.31 23.60 38.41
N LEU A 358 -5.41 24.77 37.77
CA LEU A 358 -5.69 24.93 36.33
C LEU A 358 -4.50 24.53 35.46
N LEU A 359 -3.30 24.57 36.03
CA LEU A 359 -2.12 23.84 35.56
C LEU A 359 -1.59 22.97 36.71
N LEU A 360 -1.03 21.81 36.39
CA LEU A 360 -0.42 20.92 37.37
C LEU A 360 1.06 20.65 37.03
N PRO A 361 1.94 20.45 38.03
CA PRO A 361 3.35 20.18 37.78
C PRO A 361 3.57 18.75 37.27
N SER A 362 4.18 18.60 36.10
CA SER A 362 4.60 17.30 35.54
C SER A 362 6.10 17.04 35.71
N GLY A 363 6.85 18.01 36.24
CA GLY A 363 8.28 17.92 36.56
C GLY A 363 8.82 19.27 37.02
N PRO A 364 10.12 19.39 37.39
CA PRO A 364 10.67 20.63 37.96
C PRO A 364 10.57 21.88 37.06
N ARG A 365 10.53 21.65 35.74
CA ARG A 365 10.41 22.69 34.69
C ARG A 365 9.26 22.47 33.73
N ASN A 366 8.35 21.53 34.03
CA ASN A 366 7.27 21.15 33.12
C ASN A 366 5.92 21.22 33.84
N VAL A 367 4.95 21.87 33.20
CA VAL A 367 3.55 21.93 33.62
C VAL A 367 2.67 21.19 32.61
N VAL A 368 1.51 20.72 33.05
CA VAL A 368 0.50 20.07 32.22
C VAL A 368 -0.87 20.70 32.44
N LEU A 369 -1.61 20.90 31.35
CA LEU A 369 -3.02 21.30 31.35
C LEU A 369 -3.89 20.04 31.60
N PRO A 370 -4.66 19.98 32.71
CA PRO A 370 -5.52 18.84 32.99
C PRO A 370 -6.67 18.74 31.98
N ARG A 371 -7.13 17.53 31.70
CA ARG A 371 -8.16 17.23 30.69
C ARG A 371 -9.46 18.01 30.90
N GLU A 372 -9.92 18.08 32.14
CA GLU A 372 -11.17 18.74 32.53
C GLU A 372 -11.10 20.25 32.23
N VAL A 373 -9.98 20.88 32.59
CA VAL A 373 -9.69 22.29 32.27
C VAL A 373 -9.63 22.49 30.75
N ALA A 374 -8.95 21.59 30.03
CA ALA A 374 -8.84 21.67 28.58
C ALA A 374 -10.22 21.51 27.90
N LEU A 375 -11.07 20.58 28.33
CA LEU A 375 -12.42 20.39 27.78
C LEU A 375 -13.31 21.61 28.03
N HIS A 376 -13.26 22.22 29.23
CA HIS A 376 -13.97 23.47 29.50
C HIS A 376 -13.54 24.59 28.54
N LEU A 377 -12.23 24.81 28.36
CA LEU A 377 -11.66 25.79 27.41
C LEU A 377 -11.94 25.47 25.91
N ARG A 378 -12.50 24.30 25.61
CA ARG A 378 -12.89 23.86 24.26
C ARG A 378 -14.41 23.81 24.07
N HIS A 379 -15.18 24.20 25.09
CA HIS A 379 -16.64 24.08 25.20
C HIS A 379 -17.09 22.62 25.03
N GLY A 380 -16.54 21.71 25.84
CA GLY A 380 -16.86 20.27 25.83
C GLY A 380 -16.13 19.46 24.75
N ARG A 381 -15.59 20.08 23.70
CA ARG A 381 -15.05 19.35 22.54
C ARG A 381 -13.72 18.63 22.78
N ALA A 382 -13.67 17.35 22.40
CA ALA A 382 -12.44 16.58 22.30
C ALA A 382 -11.60 16.96 21.05
N HIS A 383 -12.25 17.30 19.93
CA HIS A 383 -11.61 17.60 18.65
C HIS A 383 -11.85 19.04 18.19
N ARG A 384 -10.84 19.67 17.58
CA ARG A 384 -10.94 21.05 17.08
C ARG A 384 -11.85 21.17 15.86
N ALA A 385 -11.74 20.19 14.97
CA ALA A 385 -12.55 20.03 13.77
C ALA A 385 -12.86 18.53 13.63
N PRO A 386 -14.05 18.08 14.08
CA PRO A 386 -14.59 16.78 13.68
C PRO A 386 -14.85 16.77 12.16
N GLU A 387 -14.53 15.66 11.50
CA GLU A 387 -14.60 15.52 10.05
C GLU A 387 -15.63 14.44 9.65
N PRO A 388 -16.95 14.67 9.87
CA PRO A 388 -17.98 13.64 9.73
C PRO A 388 -18.08 13.03 8.33
N PHE A 389 -17.85 13.84 7.30
CA PHE A 389 -17.89 13.42 5.90
C PHE A 389 -16.51 13.44 5.27
N ALA A 390 -16.28 12.48 4.39
CA ALA A 390 -15.11 12.44 3.54
C ALA A 390 -15.06 13.66 2.61
N PRO A 391 -13.88 14.25 2.35
CA PRO A 391 -13.73 15.32 1.36
C PRO A 391 -14.39 14.94 0.03
N PRO A 392 -15.24 15.81 -0.55
CA PRO A 392 -15.88 15.54 -1.82
C PRO A 392 -14.85 15.57 -2.94
N LEU A 393 -14.90 14.60 -3.84
CA LEU A 393 -14.13 14.62 -5.08
C LEU A 393 -14.90 15.46 -6.11
N SER A 394 -14.47 16.69 -6.30
CA SER A 394 -15.00 17.58 -7.36
C SER A 394 -14.05 17.58 -8.56
N PRO A 395 -14.56 17.51 -9.80
CA PRO A 395 -13.76 17.75 -11.00
C PRO A 395 -13.01 19.08 -10.89
N THR A 396 -11.70 19.03 -11.09
CA THR A 396 -10.83 20.22 -11.16
C THR A 396 -10.60 20.64 -12.61
N ALA A 397 -10.62 19.68 -13.52
CA ALA A 397 -10.67 19.89 -14.96
C ALA A 397 -11.61 18.86 -15.60
N GLU A 398 -12.26 19.25 -16.68
CA GLU A 398 -13.08 18.38 -17.52
C GLU A 398 -12.54 18.42 -18.95
N HIS A 399 -12.48 17.25 -19.57
CA HIS A 399 -11.96 17.03 -20.92
C HIS A 399 -12.93 16.14 -21.70
N ASP A 400 -12.88 16.24 -23.03
CA ASP A 400 -13.57 15.27 -23.88
C ASP A 400 -12.99 13.86 -23.59
N PRO A 401 -13.82 12.84 -23.29
CA PRO A 401 -13.35 11.48 -23.02
C PRO A 401 -12.45 10.91 -24.13
N GLN A 402 -12.76 11.16 -25.40
CA GLN A 402 -11.95 10.69 -26.53
C GLN A 402 -10.57 11.37 -26.55
N VAL A 403 -10.49 12.63 -26.11
CA VAL A 403 -9.23 13.37 -25.98
C VAL A 403 -8.39 12.85 -24.81
N VAL A 404 -9.01 12.38 -23.74
CA VAL A 404 -8.34 11.66 -22.63
C VAL A 404 -7.82 10.31 -23.10
N ASP A 405 -8.67 9.51 -23.74
CA ASP A 405 -8.36 8.16 -24.22
C ASP A 405 -7.22 8.16 -25.25
N ASN A 406 -7.25 9.08 -26.22
CA ASN A 406 -6.16 9.27 -27.18
C ASN A 406 -4.83 9.69 -26.51
N THR A 407 -4.89 10.48 -25.43
CA THR A 407 -3.69 10.90 -24.69
C THR A 407 -3.09 9.74 -23.90
N ALA A 408 -3.95 8.96 -23.26
CA ALA A 408 -3.59 7.75 -22.55
C ALA A 408 -2.98 6.71 -23.52
N ALA A 409 -3.57 6.50 -24.70
CA ALA A 409 -3.00 5.63 -25.73
C ALA A 409 -1.62 6.10 -26.24
N GLY A 410 -1.39 7.41 -26.34
CA GLY A 410 -0.06 7.98 -26.64
C GLY A 410 0.98 7.72 -25.55
N GLN A 411 0.59 7.80 -24.28
CA GLN A 411 1.47 7.40 -23.15
C GLN A 411 1.74 5.90 -23.17
N THR A 412 0.74 5.07 -23.45
CA THR A 412 0.92 3.61 -23.64
C THR A 412 1.92 3.31 -24.76
N PHE A 413 1.84 3.98 -25.90
CA PHE A 413 2.81 3.80 -26.98
C PHE A 413 4.24 4.13 -26.53
N THR A 414 4.40 5.21 -25.78
CA THR A 414 5.71 5.64 -25.23
C THR A 414 6.23 4.63 -24.20
N ALA A 415 5.38 4.16 -23.29
CA ALA A 415 5.70 3.15 -22.27
C ALA A 415 6.25 1.86 -22.89
N LEU A 416 5.61 1.35 -23.94
CA LEU A 416 6.02 0.14 -24.63
C LEU A 416 7.38 0.31 -25.32
N ALA A 417 7.58 1.44 -26.01
CA ALA A 417 8.86 1.76 -26.64
C ALA A 417 10.00 1.89 -25.62
N THR A 418 9.76 2.50 -24.45
CA THR A 418 10.77 2.60 -23.38
C THR A 418 11.15 1.25 -22.79
N VAL A 419 10.20 0.32 -22.60
CA VAL A 419 10.47 -1.03 -22.10
C VAL A 419 11.22 -1.87 -23.15
N GLU A 420 10.83 -1.78 -24.42
CA GLU A 420 11.51 -2.46 -25.53
C GLU A 420 12.97 -1.97 -25.70
N GLU A 421 13.19 -0.65 -25.60
CA GLU A 421 14.55 -0.09 -25.64
C GLU A 421 15.41 -0.49 -24.44
N LEU A 422 14.85 -0.47 -23.22
CA LEU A 422 15.54 -0.90 -22.00
C LEU A 422 16.05 -2.35 -22.13
N LEU A 423 15.19 -3.25 -22.59
CA LEU A 423 15.49 -4.68 -22.63
C LEU A 423 16.39 -5.04 -23.81
N GLY A 424 16.22 -4.39 -24.97
CA GLY A 424 17.15 -4.53 -26.10
C GLY A 424 18.58 -4.06 -25.79
N GLN A 425 18.75 -3.04 -24.93
CA GLN A 425 20.08 -2.65 -24.44
C GLN A 425 20.67 -3.70 -23.50
N TRP A 426 19.87 -4.27 -22.60
CA TRP A 426 20.35 -5.23 -21.57
C TRP A 426 20.57 -6.65 -22.12
N GLU A 427 19.98 -6.99 -23.28
CA GLU A 427 20.25 -8.22 -24.04
C GLU A 427 21.74 -8.40 -24.42
N THR A 428 22.45 -7.31 -24.68
CA THR A 428 23.87 -7.35 -25.10
C THR A 428 24.84 -6.89 -24.02
N ALA A 429 24.40 -6.02 -23.10
CA ALA A 429 25.26 -5.38 -22.10
C ALA A 429 24.60 -5.30 -20.70
N GLY A 430 23.97 -6.38 -20.27
CA GLY A 430 23.29 -6.50 -18.97
C GLY A 430 24.15 -6.08 -17.76
N PRO A 431 23.64 -5.23 -16.84
CA PRO A 431 24.37 -4.75 -15.69
C PRO A 431 24.54 -5.82 -14.60
N THR A 432 25.62 -5.74 -13.84
CA THR A 432 25.93 -6.70 -12.76
C THR A 432 25.08 -6.49 -11.51
N VAL A 433 24.65 -7.58 -10.88
CA VAL A 433 23.95 -7.57 -9.58
C VAL A 433 24.92 -7.24 -8.45
N LEU A 434 24.52 -6.37 -7.53
CA LEU A 434 25.28 -6.05 -6.31
C LEU A 434 25.27 -7.23 -5.32
N ARG A 435 26.32 -7.37 -4.50
CA ARG A 435 26.37 -8.35 -3.40
C ARG A 435 25.21 -8.25 -2.39
N ALA A 436 24.56 -7.10 -2.30
CA ALA A 436 23.39 -6.87 -1.44
C ALA A 436 22.05 -7.09 -2.15
N GLY A 437 22.08 -7.57 -3.40
CA GLY A 437 20.97 -7.50 -4.35
C GLY A 437 20.83 -6.11 -4.98
N GLY A 438 20.23 -6.06 -6.17
CA GLY A 438 19.93 -4.82 -6.87
C GLY A 438 21.03 -4.28 -7.79
N LEU A 439 20.73 -3.13 -8.39
CA LEU A 439 21.49 -2.42 -9.40
C LEU A 439 22.37 -1.32 -8.77
N SER A 440 23.55 -1.06 -9.33
CA SER A 440 24.39 0.05 -8.86
C SER A 440 23.81 1.41 -9.28
N VAL A 441 24.05 2.46 -8.49
CA VAL A 441 23.67 3.84 -8.84
C VAL A 441 24.29 4.28 -10.17
N ARG A 442 25.49 3.78 -10.49
CA ARG A 442 26.17 4.07 -11.78
C ARG A 442 25.45 3.42 -12.96
N ASP A 443 24.99 2.18 -12.79
CA ASP A 443 24.28 1.46 -13.86
C ASP A 443 22.84 1.99 -14.03
N LEU A 444 22.17 2.38 -12.95
CA LEU A 444 20.90 3.11 -13.01
C LEU A 444 21.06 4.42 -13.78
N LYS A 445 22.07 5.24 -13.44
CA LYS A 445 22.35 6.49 -14.14
C LYS A 445 22.73 6.28 -15.61
N ARG A 446 23.51 5.24 -15.94
CA ARG A 446 23.81 4.88 -17.34
C ARG A 446 22.52 4.54 -18.09
N THR A 447 21.64 3.76 -17.48
CA THR A 447 20.36 3.35 -18.10
C THR A 447 19.44 4.56 -18.28
N ALA A 448 19.37 5.46 -17.31
CA ALA A 448 18.59 6.69 -17.41
C ALA A 448 19.06 7.59 -18.56
N VAL A 449 20.38 7.79 -18.71
CA VAL A 449 20.96 8.52 -19.85
C VAL A 449 20.70 7.81 -21.18
N ALA A 450 20.77 6.47 -21.22
CA ALA A 450 20.56 5.70 -22.44
C ALA A 450 19.08 5.61 -22.87
N LEU A 451 18.13 5.92 -21.98
CA LEU A 451 16.70 6.03 -22.25
C LEU A 451 16.22 7.48 -22.42
N ASP A 452 17.11 8.47 -22.28
CA ASP A 452 16.79 9.91 -22.21
C ASP A 452 15.71 10.27 -21.15
N VAL A 453 15.80 9.66 -19.97
CA VAL A 453 14.87 9.91 -18.85
C VAL A 453 15.61 10.21 -17.53
N SER A 454 14.87 10.71 -16.54
CA SER A 454 15.40 10.90 -15.18
C SER A 454 15.63 9.56 -14.45
N GLU A 455 16.57 9.52 -13.49
CA GLU A 455 16.88 8.32 -12.70
C GLU A 455 15.64 7.68 -12.02
N PRO A 456 14.66 8.43 -11.45
CA PRO A 456 13.42 7.85 -10.94
C PRO A 456 12.52 7.21 -12.00
N VAL A 457 12.46 7.77 -13.21
CA VAL A 457 11.66 7.23 -14.32
C VAL A 457 12.31 5.95 -14.86
N ALA A 458 13.65 5.94 -15.00
CA ALA A 458 14.37 4.71 -15.33
C ALA A 458 14.17 3.62 -14.26
N ALA A 459 14.20 3.98 -12.97
CA ALA A 459 13.91 3.05 -11.89
C ALA A 459 12.49 2.47 -11.98
N PHE A 460 11.48 3.27 -12.33
CA PHE A 460 10.12 2.79 -12.56
C PHE A 460 10.05 1.74 -13.67
N TRP A 461 10.61 2.01 -14.86
CA TRP A 461 10.58 1.04 -15.97
C TRP A 461 11.36 -0.24 -15.67
N ILE A 462 12.49 -0.14 -14.96
CA ILE A 462 13.29 -1.29 -14.50
C ILE A 462 12.50 -2.15 -13.50
N GLU A 463 11.86 -1.55 -12.50
CA GLU A 463 11.04 -2.29 -11.53
C GLU A 463 9.81 -2.92 -12.20
N LEU A 464 9.20 -2.24 -13.16
CA LEU A 464 8.03 -2.74 -13.88
C LEU A 464 8.38 -3.92 -14.80
N ALA A 465 9.48 -3.82 -15.56
CA ALA A 465 9.96 -4.93 -16.39
C ALA A 465 10.28 -6.16 -15.53
N TYR A 466 10.82 -5.95 -14.31
CA TYR A 466 11.08 -7.03 -13.35
C TYR A 466 9.77 -7.60 -12.76
N ALA A 467 8.80 -6.76 -12.40
CA ALA A 467 7.49 -7.18 -11.91
C ALA A 467 6.68 -7.95 -12.97
N ALA A 468 6.81 -7.59 -14.25
CA ALA A 468 6.25 -8.32 -15.39
C ALA A 468 7.04 -9.60 -15.76
N GLY A 469 8.18 -9.86 -15.11
CA GLY A 469 9.04 -11.02 -15.38
C GLY A 469 9.82 -10.97 -16.69
N LEU A 470 9.91 -9.80 -17.34
CA LEU A 470 10.61 -9.59 -18.61
C LEU A 470 12.14 -9.50 -18.44
N VAL A 471 12.61 -9.15 -17.23
CA VAL A 471 14.04 -9.13 -16.85
C VAL A 471 14.25 -9.87 -15.53
N ALA A 472 15.37 -10.57 -15.39
CA ALA A 472 15.77 -11.25 -14.16
C ALA A 472 17.30 -11.28 -14.01
N SER A 473 17.78 -11.73 -12.85
CA SER A 473 19.19 -12.16 -12.72
C SER A 473 19.38 -13.51 -13.41
N ASP A 474 20.45 -13.65 -14.19
CA ASP A 474 20.85 -14.92 -14.81
C ASP A 474 21.12 -16.02 -13.76
N GLY A 475 21.65 -15.64 -12.59
CA GLY A 475 22.02 -16.57 -11.51
C GLY A 475 23.41 -17.20 -11.70
N GLU A 476 24.22 -16.64 -12.59
CA GLU A 476 25.58 -17.08 -12.86
C GLU A 476 26.59 -16.63 -11.79
N THR A 477 27.81 -17.15 -11.82
CA THR A 477 28.86 -16.82 -10.81
C THR A 477 29.15 -15.30 -10.73
N ASN A 478 28.98 -14.57 -11.83
CA ASN A 478 29.01 -13.11 -11.88
C ASN A 478 27.63 -12.59 -12.30
N GLU A 479 26.63 -12.77 -11.43
CA GLU A 479 25.22 -12.45 -11.71
C GLU A 479 25.01 -11.12 -12.47
N ARG A 480 24.23 -11.18 -13.55
CA ARG A 480 23.81 -10.02 -14.36
C ARG A 480 22.31 -10.01 -14.56
N TYR A 481 21.75 -8.80 -14.67
CA TYR A 481 20.39 -8.62 -15.15
C TYR A 481 20.34 -8.70 -16.67
N ALA A 482 19.52 -9.62 -17.19
CA ALA A 482 19.30 -9.82 -18.63
C ALA A 482 17.81 -10.11 -18.91
N PRO A 483 17.34 -9.94 -20.15
CA PRO A 483 15.98 -10.31 -20.53
C PRO A 483 15.71 -11.80 -20.32
N THR A 484 14.48 -12.13 -19.93
CA THR A 484 14.02 -13.51 -19.82
C THR A 484 13.38 -13.97 -21.14
N PRO A 485 13.16 -15.29 -21.36
CA PRO A 485 12.41 -15.76 -22.53
C PRO A 485 10.97 -15.22 -22.63
N ALA A 486 10.39 -14.75 -21.52
CA ALA A 486 9.07 -14.10 -21.53
C ALA A 486 9.08 -12.74 -22.25
N TYR A 487 10.26 -12.11 -22.42
CA TYR A 487 10.42 -10.93 -23.28
C TYR A 487 10.20 -11.28 -24.75
N ASP A 488 10.74 -12.41 -25.22
CA ASP A 488 10.57 -12.87 -26.61
C ASP A 488 9.14 -13.32 -26.91
N ASP A 489 8.40 -13.81 -25.90
CA ASP A 489 6.95 -14.02 -25.96
C ASP A 489 6.18 -12.69 -25.97
N TRP A 490 6.55 -11.73 -25.11
CA TRP A 490 5.90 -10.42 -25.01
C TRP A 490 6.02 -9.63 -26.32
N LEU A 491 7.20 -9.59 -26.95
CA LEU A 491 7.44 -8.96 -28.24
C LEU A 491 6.72 -9.64 -29.44
N ARG A 492 5.97 -10.73 -29.23
CA ARG A 492 5.13 -11.38 -30.25
C ARG A 492 3.64 -11.06 -30.11
N LEU A 493 3.25 -10.34 -29.07
CA LEU A 493 1.85 -9.97 -28.82
C LEU A 493 1.46 -8.68 -29.56
N PRO A 494 0.15 -8.48 -29.85
CA PRO A 494 -0.41 -7.18 -30.18
C PRO A 494 -0.03 -6.10 -29.15
N THR A 495 0.05 -4.84 -29.60
CA THR A 495 0.55 -3.71 -28.79
C THR A 495 -0.34 -3.44 -27.56
N GLU A 496 -1.64 -3.61 -27.68
CA GLU A 496 -2.63 -3.55 -26.61
C GLU A 496 -2.47 -4.69 -25.58
N GLU A 497 -2.11 -5.90 -26.01
CA GLU A 497 -1.85 -7.04 -25.13
C GLU A 497 -0.50 -6.90 -24.42
N ARG A 498 0.51 -6.35 -25.11
CA ARG A 498 1.80 -5.96 -24.50
C ARG A 498 1.59 -4.98 -23.35
N TRP A 499 0.74 -3.97 -23.56
CA TRP A 499 0.37 -3.03 -22.51
C TRP A 499 -0.42 -3.69 -21.38
N ALA A 500 -1.43 -4.50 -21.71
CA ALA A 500 -2.26 -5.17 -20.69
C ALA A 500 -1.42 -6.04 -19.75
N ARG A 501 -0.38 -6.73 -20.25
CA ARG A 501 0.58 -7.47 -19.41
C ARG A 501 1.37 -6.57 -18.46
N LEU A 502 1.78 -5.37 -18.89
CA LEU A 502 2.45 -4.40 -18.01
C LEU A 502 1.50 -3.82 -16.97
N ALA A 503 0.28 -3.44 -17.36
CA ALA A 503 -0.73 -2.92 -16.44
C ALA A 503 -1.16 -3.96 -15.39
N ALA A 504 -1.36 -5.22 -15.80
CA ALA A 504 -1.67 -6.34 -14.92
C ALA A 504 -0.52 -6.70 -13.96
N ALA A 505 0.74 -6.45 -14.33
CA ALA A 505 1.89 -6.57 -13.43
C ALA A 505 2.00 -5.39 -12.46
N TRP A 506 1.73 -4.16 -12.94
CA TRP A 506 1.84 -2.93 -12.15
C TRP A 506 0.80 -2.85 -11.03
N LEU A 507 -0.48 -3.15 -11.30
CA LEU A 507 -1.57 -3.04 -10.33
C LEU A 507 -1.27 -3.77 -8.98
N PRO A 508 -0.97 -5.08 -8.98
CA PRO A 508 -0.66 -5.83 -7.76
C PRO A 508 0.79 -5.67 -7.28
N ALA A 509 1.67 -4.92 -7.97
CA ALA A 509 3.07 -4.82 -7.58
C ALA A 509 3.25 -4.12 -6.22
N THR A 510 3.87 -4.83 -5.27
CA THR A 510 4.29 -4.29 -3.97
C THR A 510 5.60 -3.50 -4.04
N ARG A 511 6.41 -3.74 -5.07
CA ARG A 511 7.69 -3.06 -5.29
C ARG A 511 7.45 -1.59 -5.64
N THR A 512 8.03 -0.68 -4.85
CA THR A 512 7.78 0.76 -4.96
C THR A 512 9.01 1.47 -5.52
N SER A 513 8.98 1.79 -6.82
CA SER A 513 10.09 2.42 -7.55
C SER A 513 10.52 3.78 -6.96
N GLY A 514 9.56 4.61 -6.54
CA GLY A 514 9.80 5.94 -5.97
C GLY A 514 10.58 5.98 -4.64
N LEU A 515 10.94 4.83 -4.08
CA LEU A 515 11.84 4.72 -2.92
C LEU A 515 13.32 4.56 -3.29
N VAL A 516 13.64 4.30 -4.56
CA VAL A 516 15.02 4.18 -5.04
C VAL A 516 15.78 5.50 -4.81
N GLY A 517 17.02 5.39 -4.33
CA GLY A 517 17.82 6.54 -3.87
C GLY A 517 17.45 7.07 -2.48
N GLY A 518 16.31 6.64 -1.91
CA GLY A 518 15.95 6.87 -0.51
C GLY A 518 16.84 6.07 0.46
N ARG A 519 16.55 6.16 1.77
CA ARG A 519 17.29 5.44 2.82
C ARG A 519 16.39 4.49 3.61
N ASP A 520 16.94 3.34 4.00
CA ASP A 520 16.31 2.39 4.92
C ASP A 520 16.36 2.89 6.38
N SER A 521 15.78 2.12 7.31
CA SER A 521 15.80 2.41 8.75
C SER A 521 17.20 2.33 9.39
N ARG A 522 18.21 1.88 8.65
CA ARG A 522 19.62 1.79 9.05
C ARG A 522 20.49 2.84 8.35
N GLY A 523 19.89 3.75 7.56
CA GLY A 523 20.57 4.81 6.82
C GLY A 523 21.24 4.39 5.50
N ARG A 524 21.08 3.13 5.07
CA ARG A 524 21.61 2.60 3.79
C ARG A 524 20.73 3.03 2.62
N THR A 525 21.33 3.31 1.47
CA THR A 525 20.59 3.68 0.25
C THR A 525 19.81 2.50 -0.33
N LEU A 526 18.56 2.73 -0.71
CA LEU A 526 17.71 1.77 -1.40
C LEU A 526 18.05 1.73 -2.90
N ALA A 527 18.49 0.57 -3.39
CA ALA A 527 18.85 0.34 -4.79
C ALA A 527 17.65 -0.18 -5.61
N ALA A 528 17.59 0.18 -6.90
CA ALA A 528 16.70 -0.47 -7.87
C ALA A 528 17.02 -1.97 -7.94
N LEU A 529 16.00 -2.79 -8.20
CA LEU A 529 15.99 -4.25 -8.12
C LEU A 529 16.42 -4.83 -6.75
N GLY A 530 16.50 -3.99 -5.72
CA GLY A 530 16.83 -4.39 -4.35
C GLY A 530 15.64 -5.03 -3.62
N PRO A 531 15.88 -5.92 -2.65
CA PRO A 531 14.80 -6.60 -1.89
C PRO A 531 14.07 -5.66 -0.92
N GLU A 532 14.59 -4.46 -0.65
CA GLU A 532 14.05 -3.53 0.36
C GLU A 532 13.01 -2.53 -0.20
N LEU A 533 12.53 -2.73 -1.43
CA LEU A 533 11.55 -1.85 -2.09
C LEU A 533 10.08 -2.28 -1.93
N ASP A 534 9.82 -3.47 -1.39
CA ASP A 534 8.46 -4.01 -1.23
C ASP A 534 7.67 -3.30 -0.11
N ARG A 535 6.51 -2.76 -0.45
CA ARG A 535 5.57 -2.09 0.46
C ARG A 535 4.18 -2.69 0.25
N SER A 536 3.73 -3.52 1.19
CA SER A 536 2.42 -4.19 1.14
C SER A 536 1.20 -3.26 0.93
N PRO A 537 1.18 -1.99 1.40
CA PRO A 537 0.09 -1.06 1.09
C PRO A 537 0.06 -0.54 -0.35
N ALA A 538 1.09 -0.77 -1.17
CA ALA A 538 1.19 -0.17 -2.50
C ALA A 538 0.03 -0.57 -3.44
N PRO A 539 -0.37 -1.86 -3.54
CA PRO A 539 -1.53 -2.27 -4.33
C PRO A 539 -2.86 -1.70 -3.82
N GLU A 540 -3.09 -1.70 -2.49
CA GLU A 540 -4.30 -1.10 -1.87
C GLU A 540 -4.41 0.38 -2.28
N VAL A 541 -3.35 1.16 -2.06
CA VAL A 541 -3.33 2.60 -2.34
C VAL A 541 -3.47 2.88 -3.84
N ARG A 542 -2.77 2.13 -4.70
CA ARG A 542 -2.84 2.28 -6.16
C ARG A 542 -4.25 1.99 -6.68
N ARG A 543 -4.84 0.86 -6.31
CA ARG A 543 -6.21 0.50 -6.69
C ARG A 543 -7.20 1.55 -6.18
N ARG A 544 -7.05 2.01 -4.94
CA ARG A 544 -7.93 3.01 -4.34
C ARG A 544 -7.85 4.37 -5.04
N VAL A 545 -6.66 4.84 -5.45
CA VAL A 545 -6.50 6.06 -6.27
C VAL A 545 -7.32 5.95 -7.56
N LEU A 546 -7.23 4.82 -8.26
CA LEU A 546 -7.92 4.61 -9.52
C LEU A 546 -9.44 4.46 -9.32
N GLU A 547 -9.89 3.77 -8.26
CA GLU A 547 -11.31 3.71 -7.89
C GLU A 547 -11.90 5.08 -7.57
N LEU A 548 -11.16 5.93 -6.85
CA LEU A 548 -11.57 7.31 -6.55
C LEU A 548 -11.72 8.12 -7.85
N LEU A 549 -10.76 8.02 -8.77
CA LEU A 549 -10.89 8.63 -10.11
C LEU A 549 -12.07 8.06 -10.91
N ALA A 550 -12.38 6.77 -10.79
CA ALA A 550 -13.51 6.13 -11.46
C ALA A 550 -14.87 6.64 -10.96
N THR A 551 -14.97 7.19 -9.74
CA THR A 551 -16.20 7.83 -9.23
C THR A 551 -16.54 9.15 -9.93
N LEU A 552 -15.56 9.79 -10.58
CA LEU A 552 -15.78 11.00 -11.37
C LEU A 552 -16.41 10.69 -12.74
N PRO A 553 -17.08 11.66 -13.38
CA PRO A 553 -17.52 11.55 -14.78
C PRO A 553 -16.40 11.14 -15.74
N HIS A 554 -16.77 10.61 -16.90
CA HIS A 554 -15.79 10.30 -17.95
C HIS A 554 -15.14 11.60 -18.43
N GLY A 555 -13.82 11.61 -18.60
CA GLY A 555 -13.06 12.81 -18.96
C GLY A 555 -12.79 13.82 -17.82
N ALA A 556 -13.30 13.59 -16.61
CA ALA A 556 -13.03 14.45 -15.46
C ALA A 556 -11.76 14.05 -14.69
N ALA A 557 -10.96 15.05 -14.31
CA ALA A 557 -9.75 14.90 -13.49
C ALA A 557 -9.94 15.57 -12.12
N ALA A 558 -9.33 15.01 -11.06
CA ALA A 558 -9.28 15.60 -9.73
C ALA A 558 -7.86 16.07 -9.36
N ALA A 559 -7.77 17.16 -8.61
CA ALA A 559 -6.51 17.65 -8.08
C ALA A 559 -5.87 16.61 -7.13
N PRO A 560 -4.53 16.36 -7.22
CA PRO A 560 -3.86 15.36 -6.39
C PRO A 560 -3.96 15.60 -4.89
N ASP A 561 -4.05 16.85 -4.44
CA ASP A 561 -4.23 17.21 -3.03
C ASP A 561 -5.62 16.84 -2.50
N VAL A 562 -6.67 16.98 -3.31
CA VAL A 562 -8.04 16.53 -2.98
C VAL A 562 -8.10 15.00 -2.89
N LEU A 563 -7.45 14.27 -3.80
CA LEU A 563 -7.30 12.80 -3.72
C LEU A 563 -6.53 12.38 -2.46
N LEU A 564 -5.44 13.08 -2.11
CA LEU A 564 -4.67 12.82 -0.90
C LEU A 564 -5.46 13.13 0.38
N ALA A 565 -6.23 14.22 0.41
CA ALA A 565 -7.13 14.54 1.53
C ALA A 565 -8.19 13.45 1.70
N ARG A 566 -8.79 12.98 0.61
CA ARG A 566 -9.74 11.86 0.61
C ARG A 566 -9.13 10.57 1.15
N LEU A 567 -7.93 10.19 0.68
CA LEU A 567 -7.24 8.98 1.15
C LEU A 567 -6.82 9.08 2.63
N ARG A 568 -6.37 10.25 3.09
CA ARG A 568 -6.09 10.51 4.51
C ARG A 568 -7.33 10.50 5.38
N TRP A 569 -8.50 10.81 4.84
CA TRP A 569 -9.77 10.65 5.54
C TRP A 569 -10.19 9.17 5.62
N GLU A 570 -10.03 8.40 4.54
CA GLU A 570 -10.41 6.97 4.49
C GLU A 570 -9.45 6.06 5.27
N ARG A 571 -8.16 6.43 5.36
CA ARG A 571 -7.10 5.76 6.13
C ARG A 571 -6.23 6.81 6.84
N PRO A 572 -6.65 7.33 8.00
CA PRO A 572 -5.88 8.35 8.72
C PRO A 572 -4.58 7.76 9.26
N THR A 573 -3.53 8.56 9.19
CA THR A 573 -2.19 8.13 9.58
C THR A 573 -1.99 8.33 11.07
N GLY A 574 -1.59 7.28 11.79
CA GLY A 574 -1.25 7.39 13.21
C GLY A 574 -0.08 8.34 13.43
N HIS A 575 -0.35 9.54 13.94
CA HIS A 575 0.66 10.58 14.16
C HIS A 575 1.58 10.21 15.33
N ARG A 576 2.64 9.42 15.05
CA ARG A 576 3.82 9.40 15.93
C ARG A 576 4.45 10.79 15.84
N GLY A 577 4.36 11.52 16.94
CA GLY A 577 4.66 12.96 17.01
C GLY A 577 5.90 13.39 16.24
N ALA A 578 5.69 14.23 15.22
CA ALA A 578 6.79 15.04 14.71
C ALA A 578 7.16 16.08 15.79
N PRO A 579 8.46 16.30 16.09
CA PRO A 579 8.83 17.40 16.98
C PRO A 579 8.37 18.72 16.36
N ALA A 580 7.75 19.58 17.18
CA ALA A 580 7.21 20.84 16.71
C ALA A 580 8.30 21.70 16.05
N PRO A 581 8.03 22.36 14.91
CA PRO A 581 8.99 23.28 14.32
C PRO A 581 9.23 24.44 15.30
N THR A 582 10.45 24.54 15.81
CA THR A 582 10.87 25.70 16.58
C THR A 582 10.81 26.92 15.67
N ALA A 583 10.05 27.94 16.09
CA ALA A 583 9.87 29.15 15.30
C ALA A 583 11.21 29.84 15.07
N ALA A 584 11.69 29.82 13.83
CA ALA A 584 12.87 30.57 13.43
C ALA A 584 12.54 32.06 13.39
N THR A 585 13.12 32.83 14.32
CA THR A 585 13.01 34.29 14.35
C THR A 585 13.56 34.88 13.04
N PRO A 586 12.79 35.69 12.29
CA PRO A 586 13.31 36.36 11.11
C PRO A 586 14.28 37.49 11.54
N GLY A 587 15.58 37.25 11.36
CA GLY A 587 16.62 38.26 11.54
C GLY A 587 16.55 39.31 10.42
N ALA A 588 16.55 40.59 10.79
CA ALA A 588 16.43 41.70 9.84
C ALA A 588 17.64 41.80 8.90
N ALA A 589 17.38 42.06 7.62
CA ALA A 589 18.38 42.43 6.62
C ALA A 589 18.01 43.77 5.96
N THR A 590 18.89 44.75 6.10
CA THR A 590 18.73 46.13 5.61
C THR A 590 18.82 46.22 4.08
N PRO A 591 18.00 47.02 3.39
CA PRO A 591 18.12 47.21 1.95
C PRO A 591 19.28 48.18 1.60
N GLY A 592 20.17 47.75 0.70
CA GLY A 592 21.19 48.58 0.05
C GLY A 592 20.97 48.62 -1.45
N ALA A 593 20.91 49.82 -2.04
CA ALA A 593 20.59 50.02 -3.46
C ALA A 593 21.79 49.82 -4.40
N THR A 594 21.55 49.51 -5.68
CA THR A 594 22.26 50.10 -6.85
C THR A 594 21.49 49.85 -8.17
N THR A 595 21.49 50.91 -8.99
CA THR A 595 20.98 51.22 -10.35
C THR A 595 21.18 50.18 -11.50
N PRO A 596 20.39 50.22 -12.61
CA PRO A 596 20.39 49.20 -13.68
C PRO A 596 21.07 49.59 -15.02
N GLY A 597 21.22 48.61 -15.93
CA GLY A 597 21.48 48.74 -17.38
C GLY A 597 21.14 47.42 -18.10
N ALA A 598 20.30 47.39 -19.15
CA ALA A 598 20.63 47.63 -20.57
C ALA A 598 21.49 46.50 -21.21
N ALA A 599 21.21 45.95 -22.40
CA ALA A 599 20.10 46.09 -23.36
C ALA A 599 20.05 44.86 -24.30
N ALA A 600 18.96 44.68 -25.06
CA ALA A 600 18.88 43.73 -26.17
C ALA A 600 19.22 44.42 -27.52
N PRO A 601 19.49 43.65 -28.59
CA PRO A 601 19.04 44.06 -29.92
C PRO A 601 18.26 42.98 -30.69
N SER A 602 17.53 43.44 -31.71
CA SER A 602 16.47 42.75 -32.44
C SER A 602 16.82 42.41 -33.90
N GLY A 603 16.06 41.49 -34.50
CA GLY A 603 15.82 41.41 -35.96
C GLY A 603 15.47 39.99 -36.43
N SER A 604 14.67 39.71 -37.44
CA SER A 604 13.68 40.43 -38.26
C SER A 604 13.04 39.35 -39.16
N ALA A 605 11.73 39.41 -39.46
CA ALA A 605 11.05 38.55 -40.47
C ALA A 605 11.27 39.12 -41.91
N PRO A 606 10.81 38.51 -43.04
CA PRO A 606 9.54 37.77 -43.33
C PRO A 606 9.75 36.32 -43.88
N GLY A 607 8.75 35.51 -44.27
CA GLY A 607 7.29 35.62 -44.20
C GLY A 607 6.53 35.43 -45.55
N ALA A 608 5.91 34.26 -45.79
CA ALA A 608 5.00 33.98 -46.93
C ALA A 608 4.02 32.81 -46.66
N THR A 609 2.83 32.83 -47.28
CA THR A 609 1.67 31.94 -47.04
C THR A 609 1.46 30.82 -48.06
N SER A 610 0.99 29.63 -47.63
CA SER A 610 0.01 28.81 -48.37
C SER A 610 -0.62 27.71 -47.50
N TYR A 611 -1.87 27.33 -47.79
CA TYR A 611 -2.66 26.30 -47.10
C TYR A 611 -2.36 24.88 -47.60
N ALA A 612 -2.19 23.92 -46.68
CA ALA A 612 -2.54 22.51 -46.86
C ALA A 612 -2.76 21.87 -45.48
N ALA A 613 -3.75 20.99 -45.35
CA ALA A 613 -4.16 20.44 -44.05
C ALA A 613 -3.08 19.52 -43.45
N THR A 614 -2.68 19.80 -42.21
CA THR A 614 -1.74 18.99 -41.43
C THR A 614 -2.35 18.66 -40.07
N TRP A 615 -2.19 17.42 -39.63
CA TRP A 615 -2.50 17.05 -38.24
C TRP A 615 -1.58 17.86 -37.33
N SER A 616 -2.17 18.57 -36.37
CA SER A 616 -1.40 19.38 -35.42
C SER A 616 -0.65 18.45 -34.48
N SER A 617 0.65 18.28 -34.74
CA SER A 617 1.60 17.88 -33.70
C SER A 617 1.47 18.89 -32.57
N ALA A 618 0.84 18.48 -31.47
CA ALA A 618 0.95 19.19 -30.21
C ALA A 618 2.40 19.03 -29.74
N ALA A 619 3.25 19.97 -30.15
CA ALA A 619 4.63 20.01 -29.73
C ALA A 619 4.68 19.98 -28.20
N VAL A 620 5.27 18.91 -27.66
CA VAL A 620 5.68 18.85 -26.26
C VAL A 620 6.53 20.09 -25.98
N PRO A 621 6.23 20.90 -24.95
CA PRO A 621 7.12 21.98 -24.56
C PRO A 621 8.46 21.37 -24.17
N GLY A 622 9.49 21.60 -25.00
CA GLY A 622 10.84 21.11 -24.73
C GLY A 622 11.29 21.56 -23.34
N ALA A 623 11.72 20.60 -22.52
CA ALA A 623 12.05 20.80 -21.11
C ALA A 623 13.35 21.61 -20.93
N ALA A 624 13.27 22.92 -21.16
CA ALA A 624 14.41 23.83 -21.07
C ALA A 624 14.02 25.24 -20.58
N SER A 625 13.48 25.34 -19.36
CA SER A 625 13.77 26.51 -18.52
C SER A 625 13.64 26.21 -17.03
N THR A 626 14.76 26.40 -16.33
CA THR A 626 14.89 26.47 -14.86
C THR A 626 13.96 25.59 -14.03
N ALA A 627 14.38 24.35 -13.83
CA ALA A 627 14.20 23.71 -12.53
C ALA A 627 14.88 24.61 -11.47
N ALA A 628 14.11 25.51 -10.86
CA ALA A 628 14.48 26.10 -9.59
C ALA A 628 14.57 24.93 -8.59
N SER A 629 15.80 24.62 -8.17
CA SER A 629 16.06 23.45 -7.32
C SER A 629 15.11 23.43 -6.12
N PRO A 630 14.38 22.33 -5.88
CA PRO A 630 13.75 22.09 -4.58
C PRO A 630 14.83 21.70 -3.56
N THR A 631 15.77 22.62 -3.32
CA THR A 631 16.57 22.68 -2.09
C THR A 631 15.82 23.46 -1.00
N ALA A 632 14.51 23.70 -1.18
CA ALA A 632 13.59 23.84 -0.07
C ALA A 632 13.59 22.52 0.71
N ALA A 633 13.82 22.60 2.03
CA ALA A 633 14.05 21.44 2.88
C ALA A 633 13.01 20.34 2.68
N SER A 634 13.46 19.10 2.49
CA SER A 634 12.59 17.93 2.43
C SER A 634 11.60 17.94 3.60
N PRO A 635 10.28 17.80 3.39
CA PRO A 635 9.32 17.76 4.48
C PRO A 635 9.57 16.51 5.33
N THR A 636 10.29 16.69 6.43
CA THR A 636 10.56 15.66 7.43
C THR A 636 9.26 15.32 8.16
N GLY A 637 8.46 14.43 7.60
CA GLY A 637 7.23 13.95 8.24
C GLY A 637 6.12 13.40 7.34
N GLU A 638 6.28 13.32 6.01
CA GLU A 638 5.18 12.83 5.16
C GLU A 638 5.04 11.30 5.12
N ASP A 639 3.83 10.82 5.44
CA ASP A 639 3.49 9.42 5.55
C ASP A 639 3.68 8.61 4.23
N LEU A 640 3.91 7.30 4.39
CA LEU A 640 4.08 6.36 3.29
C LEU A 640 2.87 6.29 2.35
N ARG A 641 1.63 6.19 2.86
CA ARG A 641 0.42 6.10 2.01
C ARG A 641 0.23 7.36 1.16
N SER A 642 0.57 8.54 1.70
CA SER A 642 0.55 9.82 0.94
C SER A 642 1.62 9.91 -0.15
N ARG A 643 2.77 9.23 0.02
CA ARG A 643 3.80 9.12 -1.02
C ARG A 643 3.41 8.10 -2.09
N LEU A 644 2.93 6.92 -1.67
CA LEU A 644 2.40 5.88 -2.56
C LEU A 644 1.29 6.41 -3.48
N ALA A 645 0.35 7.19 -2.96
CA ALA A 645 -0.75 7.75 -3.74
C ALA A 645 -0.26 8.73 -4.84
N ARG A 646 0.74 9.58 -4.56
CA ARG A 646 1.32 10.47 -5.57
C ARG A 646 2.10 9.71 -6.64
N TRP A 647 2.88 8.71 -6.24
CA TRP A 647 3.53 7.85 -7.22
C TRP A 647 2.50 7.12 -8.08
N ALA A 648 1.43 6.56 -7.49
CA ALA A 648 0.37 5.90 -8.25
C ALA A 648 -0.28 6.80 -9.32
N VAL A 649 -0.50 8.10 -9.05
CA VAL A 649 -1.01 9.05 -10.05
C VAL A 649 0.01 9.26 -11.18
N THR A 650 1.30 9.48 -10.87
CA THR A 650 2.34 9.65 -11.90
C THR A 650 2.57 8.36 -12.70
N GLU A 651 2.62 7.20 -12.04
CA GLU A 651 2.78 5.88 -12.66
C GLU A 651 1.59 5.53 -13.58
N ALA A 652 0.37 5.88 -13.19
CA ALA A 652 -0.83 5.69 -14.02
C ALA A 652 -0.79 6.51 -15.32
N GLU A 653 -0.35 7.77 -15.24
CA GLU A 653 -0.22 8.63 -16.43
C GLU A 653 0.91 8.15 -17.34
N MET A 654 2.07 7.78 -16.78
CA MET A 654 3.20 7.21 -17.56
C MET A 654 2.85 5.90 -18.26
N LEU A 655 1.95 5.09 -17.70
CA LEU A 655 1.47 3.85 -18.32
C LEU A 655 0.33 4.05 -19.32
N GLY A 656 -0.27 5.23 -19.37
CA GLY A 656 -1.50 5.45 -20.13
C GLY A 656 -2.74 4.78 -19.51
N VAL A 657 -2.76 4.58 -18.19
CA VAL A 657 -3.99 4.23 -17.43
C VAL A 657 -4.83 5.49 -17.19
N THR A 658 -4.18 6.65 -17.07
CA THR A 658 -4.82 7.97 -17.11
C THR A 658 -4.30 8.79 -18.30
N GLY A 659 -5.08 9.80 -18.71
CA GLY A 659 -4.68 10.79 -19.70
C GLY A 659 -5.16 12.18 -19.29
N ARG A 660 -4.25 13.17 -19.27
CA ARG A 660 -4.49 14.50 -18.68
C ARG A 660 -4.98 14.42 -17.21
N GLY A 661 -4.57 13.40 -16.45
CA GLY A 661 -5.01 13.19 -15.07
C GLY A 661 -6.46 12.70 -14.89
N ALA A 662 -7.17 12.42 -15.98
CA ALA A 662 -8.47 11.75 -15.97
C ALA A 662 -8.30 10.25 -16.28
N LEU A 663 -9.16 9.40 -15.71
CA LEU A 663 -9.11 7.96 -15.94
C LEU A 663 -9.72 7.59 -17.31
N SER A 664 -8.94 6.91 -18.16
CA SER A 664 -9.33 6.51 -19.51
C SER A 664 -10.37 5.38 -19.51
N ALA A 665 -11.00 5.12 -20.66
CA ALA A 665 -11.93 4.00 -20.84
C ALA A 665 -11.26 2.64 -20.58
N HIS A 666 -10.07 2.39 -21.14
CA HIS A 666 -9.29 1.18 -20.87
C HIS A 666 -8.76 1.13 -19.43
N GLY A 667 -8.43 2.27 -18.82
CA GLY A 667 -8.07 2.35 -17.40
C GLY A 667 -9.24 2.01 -16.46
N ARG A 668 -10.47 2.41 -16.82
CA ARG A 668 -11.71 2.03 -16.10
C ARG A 668 -11.99 0.53 -16.19
N ALA A 669 -11.74 -0.10 -17.34
CA ALA A 669 -11.95 -1.54 -17.53
C ALA A 669 -11.09 -2.41 -16.60
N LEU A 670 -9.88 -1.96 -16.23
CA LEU A 670 -9.03 -2.65 -15.25
C LEU A 670 -9.64 -2.69 -13.82
N LEU A 671 -10.69 -1.91 -13.56
CA LEU A 671 -11.36 -1.77 -12.26
C LEU A 671 -12.76 -2.40 -12.23
N GLU A 672 -13.19 -3.11 -13.29
CA GLU A 672 -14.52 -3.72 -13.33
C GLU A 672 -14.76 -4.62 -12.10
N ARG A 673 -15.97 -4.46 -11.54
CA ARG A 673 -16.14 -4.42 -10.08
C ARG A 673 -16.46 -5.78 -9.48
N HIS A 674 -15.50 -6.34 -8.75
CA HIS A 674 -15.72 -7.45 -7.82
C HIS A 674 -15.71 -6.92 -6.36
N PRO A 675 -16.65 -7.33 -5.49
CA PRO A 675 -16.73 -6.87 -4.10
C PRO A 675 -15.76 -7.58 -3.15
N ASP A 676 -15.22 -8.74 -3.56
CA ASP A 676 -14.12 -9.45 -2.91
C ASP A 676 -12.86 -9.36 -3.82
N GLU A 677 -11.70 -9.82 -3.32
CA GLU A 677 -10.42 -9.79 -4.04
C GLU A 677 -10.53 -10.54 -5.38
N PRO A 678 -10.28 -9.89 -6.55
CA PRO A 678 -10.59 -10.48 -7.85
C PRO A 678 -9.70 -11.69 -8.09
N THR A 679 -10.31 -12.79 -8.51
CA THR A 679 -9.59 -14.01 -8.90
C THR A 679 -8.65 -13.73 -10.07
N ALA A 680 -7.67 -14.62 -10.26
CA ALA A 680 -6.76 -14.53 -11.40
C ALA A 680 -7.49 -14.48 -12.76
N ALA A 681 -8.59 -15.24 -12.89
CA ALA A 681 -9.41 -15.28 -14.10
C ALA A 681 -10.21 -13.97 -14.34
N GLU A 682 -10.75 -13.36 -13.29
CA GLU A 682 -11.43 -12.05 -13.38
C GLU A 682 -10.44 -10.94 -13.73
N SER A 683 -9.23 -10.99 -13.16
CA SER A 683 -8.14 -10.06 -13.47
C SER A 683 -7.65 -10.19 -14.93
N GLU A 684 -7.58 -11.41 -15.45
CA GLU A 684 -7.25 -11.70 -16.85
C GLU A 684 -8.35 -11.19 -17.81
N LEU A 685 -9.64 -11.40 -17.46
CA LEU A 685 -10.78 -10.89 -18.24
C LEU A 685 -10.82 -9.35 -18.28
N ALA A 686 -10.60 -8.68 -17.14
CA ALA A 686 -10.51 -7.23 -17.07
C ALA A 686 -9.35 -6.67 -17.90
N SER A 687 -8.19 -7.36 -17.87
CA SER A 687 -7.02 -7.01 -18.69
C SER A 687 -7.29 -7.17 -20.19
N ALA A 688 -7.98 -8.24 -20.59
CA ALA A 688 -8.39 -8.46 -21.98
C ALA A 688 -9.44 -7.43 -22.44
N GLN A 689 -10.37 -7.03 -21.56
CA GLN A 689 -11.34 -5.97 -21.86
C GLN A 689 -10.64 -4.61 -22.04
N ALA A 690 -9.68 -4.28 -21.17
CA ALA A 690 -8.88 -3.07 -21.28
C ALA A 690 -8.06 -3.04 -22.59
N ALA A 691 -7.45 -4.16 -22.99
CA ALA A 691 -6.76 -4.29 -24.27
C ALA A 691 -7.70 -4.03 -25.46
N ARG A 692 -8.92 -4.61 -25.47
CA ARG A 692 -9.91 -4.39 -26.54
C ARG A 692 -10.35 -2.93 -26.68
N LEU A 693 -10.42 -2.17 -25.58
CA LEU A 693 -10.76 -0.75 -25.61
C LEU A 693 -9.59 0.12 -26.08
N LEU A 694 -8.36 -0.29 -25.79
CA LEU A 694 -7.15 0.40 -26.21
C LEU A 694 -6.80 0.17 -27.70
N ALA A 695 -7.03 -1.03 -28.22
CA ALA A 695 -6.69 -1.43 -29.60
C ALA A 695 -7.05 -0.39 -30.68
N PRO A 696 -8.29 0.15 -30.78
CA PRO A 696 -8.65 1.12 -31.82
C PRO A 696 -8.05 2.52 -31.65
N LEU A 697 -7.34 2.78 -30.55
CA LEU A 697 -6.70 4.07 -30.24
C LEU A 697 -5.20 4.07 -30.55
N LEU A 698 -4.62 2.89 -30.77
CA LEU A 698 -3.21 2.73 -31.12
C LEU A 698 -3.03 2.87 -32.64
N PRO A 699 -1.91 3.45 -33.11
CA PRO A 699 -1.61 3.51 -34.54
C PRO A 699 -1.29 2.11 -35.08
N ASP A 700 -1.89 1.76 -36.22
CA ASP A 700 -1.60 0.51 -36.94
C ASP A 700 -0.09 0.42 -37.27
N PRO A 701 0.56 -0.72 -37.03
CA PRO A 701 1.93 -0.97 -37.50
C PRO A 701 2.03 -0.85 -39.02
N LEU A 702 3.10 -0.22 -39.49
CA LEU A 702 3.40 0.00 -40.90
C LEU A 702 4.38 -1.07 -41.41
N ASP A 703 4.00 -1.70 -42.52
CA ASP A 703 4.82 -2.61 -43.32
C ASP A 703 5.82 -1.87 -44.25
N HIS A 704 5.92 -0.54 -44.14
CA HIS A 704 6.70 0.29 -45.06
C HIS A 704 7.30 1.57 -44.44
N VAL A 705 8.34 2.08 -45.10
CA VAL A 705 8.97 3.39 -44.86
C VAL A 705 8.88 4.31 -46.07
N LEU A 706 9.24 5.59 -45.88
CA LEU A 706 9.41 6.59 -46.94
C LEU A 706 10.91 6.85 -47.14
N LEU A 707 11.49 6.34 -48.22
CA LEU A 707 12.89 6.61 -48.58
C LEU A 707 13.04 7.99 -49.21
N GLN A 708 14.06 8.75 -48.77
CA GLN A 708 14.38 10.10 -49.23
C GLN A 708 15.76 10.17 -49.91
N ALA A 709 15.98 11.19 -50.74
CA ALA A 709 17.18 11.30 -51.59
C ALA A 709 18.48 11.62 -50.83
N ASP A 710 18.38 12.00 -49.56
CA ASP A 710 19.48 12.36 -48.65
C ASP A 710 20.00 11.18 -47.80
N LEU A 711 19.72 9.94 -48.25
CA LEU A 711 20.04 8.69 -47.57
C LEU A 711 19.29 8.49 -46.24
N THR A 712 18.08 9.03 -46.11
CA THR A 712 17.21 8.77 -44.96
C THR A 712 15.98 7.91 -45.32
N ALA A 713 15.45 7.20 -44.32
CA ALA A 713 14.12 6.59 -44.33
C ALA A 713 13.30 7.19 -43.19
N VAL A 714 12.06 7.59 -43.48
CA VAL A 714 11.11 8.10 -42.49
C VAL A 714 10.01 7.07 -42.28
N ALA A 715 9.84 6.63 -41.04
CA ALA A 715 8.71 5.82 -40.59
C ALA A 715 7.66 6.73 -39.92
N PRO A 716 6.52 7.02 -40.56
CA PRO A 716 5.51 7.96 -40.02
C PRO A 716 4.62 7.36 -38.92
N GLY A 717 4.98 6.19 -38.41
CA GLY A 717 4.28 5.42 -37.37
C GLY A 717 5.17 4.24 -36.94
N PRO A 718 4.73 3.40 -35.99
CA PRO A 718 5.45 2.18 -35.63
C PRO A 718 5.62 1.27 -36.85
N LEU A 719 6.80 0.67 -37.01
CA LEU A 719 7.02 -0.33 -38.05
C LEU A 719 6.64 -1.72 -37.54
N GLU A 720 6.22 -2.60 -38.44
CA GLU A 720 6.15 -4.03 -38.13
C GLU A 720 7.53 -4.55 -37.69
N ARG A 721 7.54 -5.43 -36.69
CA ARG A 721 8.78 -5.88 -36.03
C ARG A 721 9.84 -6.44 -37.00
N PRO A 722 9.53 -7.31 -38.00
CA PRO A 722 10.55 -7.83 -38.92
C PRO A 722 11.20 -6.74 -39.80
N LEU A 723 10.43 -5.70 -40.14
CA LEU A 723 10.90 -4.51 -40.85
C LEU A 723 11.77 -3.66 -39.91
N ALA A 724 11.32 -3.38 -38.69
CA ALA A 724 12.09 -2.62 -37.69
C ALA A 724 13.46 -3.25 -37.38
N GLU A 725 13.50 -4.57 -37.11
CA GLU A 725 14.73 -5.32 -36.84
C GLU A 725 15.69 -5.28 -38.03
N THR A 726 15.18 -5.50 -39.25
CA THR A 726 16.02 -5.48 -40.45
C THR A 726 16.52 -4.08 -40.79
N LEU A 727 15.69 -3.05 -40.58
CA LEU A 727 16.06 -1.65 -40.80
C LEU A 727 17.09 -1.15 -39.77
N GLY A 728 17.01 -1.57 -38.50
CA GLY A 728 18.00 -1.25 -37.46
C GLY A 728 19.38 -1.89 -37.67
N ILE A 729 19.46 -2.96 -38.47
CA ILE A 729 20.74 -3.51 -38.94
C ILE A 729 21.27 -2.68 -40.14
N LEU A 730 20.37 -2.25 -41.04
CA LEU A 730 20.71 -1.57 -42.29
C LEU A 730 20.97 -0.06 -42.18
N ALA A 731 20.45 0.60 -41.15
CA ALA A 731 20.48 2.04 -40.97
C ALA A 731 20.62 2.40 -39.48
N ASP A 732 21.17 3.58 -39.22
CA ASP A 732 21.30 4.14 -37.87
C ASP A 732 20.12 5.06 -37.56
N VAL A 733 19.56 4.99 -36.34
CA VAL A 733 18.46 5.88 -35.94
C VAL A 733 19.01 7.27 -35.63
N GLU A 734 18.59 8.28 -36.38
CA GLU A 734 19.01 9.68 -36.23
C GLU A 734 18.05 10.47 -35.31
N SER A 735 16.75 10.17 -35.39
CA SER A 735 15.75 10.80 -34.54
C SER A 735 14.62 9.83 -34.19
N LYS A 736 14.20 9.87 -32.92
CA LYS A 736 13.02 9.18 -32.39
C LYS A 736 11.95 10.22 -32.07
N GLY A 737 10.71 9.98 -32.47
CA GLY A 737 9.61 10.92 -32.28
C GLY A 737 8.34 10.44 -32.98
N GLY A 738 7.42 11.36 -33.30
CA GLY A 738 6.19 11.05 -34.02
C GLY A 738 6.40 10.50 -35.44
N ALA A 739 7.62 10.59 -35.97
CA ALA A 739 8.12 9.77 -37.06
C ALA A 739 9.57 9.39 -36.74
N THR A 740 9.95 8.13 -36.90
CA THR A 740 11.34 7.68 -36.70
C THR A 740 12.14 7.91 -37.97
N VAL A 741 13.28 8.60 -37.85
CA VAL A 741 14.18 8.88 -38.98
C VAL A 741 15.41 7.99 -38.86
N TYR A 742 15.62 7.16 -39.88
CA TYR A 742 16.77 6.29 -40.04
C TYR A 742 17.70 6.87 -41.11
N ARG A 743 19.01 6.78 -40.92
CA ARG A 743 20.03 7.22 -41.87
C ARG A 743 20.87 6.04 -42.34
N PHE A 744 20.95 5.84 -43.64
CA PHE A 744 21.83 4.84 -44.24
C PHE A 744 23.26 5.42 -44.35
N THR A 745 24.22 4.68 -43.82
CA THR A 745 25.65 5.03 -43.86
C THR A 745 26.45 3.90 -44.52
N PRO A 746 27.68 4.17 -45.01
CA PRO A 746 28.56 3.10 -45.49
C PRO A 746 28.88 2.03 -44.43
N GLU A 747 28.72 2.36 -43.15
CA GLU A 747 28.97 1.47 -42.01
C GLU A 747 27.74 0.66 -41.65
N SER A 748 26.53 1.24 -41.68
CA SER A 748 25.27 0.51 -41.48
C SER A 748 25.00 -0.48 -42.62
N VAL A 749 25.28 -0.09 -43.88
CA VAL A 749 25.21 -1.03 -45.02
C VAL A 749 26.24 -2.14 -44.87
N ARG A 750 27.48 -1.85 -44.45
CA ARG A 750 28.51 -2.88 -44.19
C ARG A 750 28.07 -3.85 -43.08
N ARG A 751 27.49 -3.35 -42.00
CA ARG A 751 26.93 -4.14 -40.88
C ARG A 751 25.93 -5.17 -41.37
N ALA A 752 25.05 -4.80 -42.30
CA ALA A 752 24.10 -5.73 -42.91
C ALA A 752 24.76 -6.81 -43.78
N LEU A 753 25.82 -6.48 -44.52
CA LEU A 753 26.59 -7.45 -45.31
C LEU A 753 27.43 -8.38 -44.41
N ASP A 754 28.01 -7.86 -43.32
CA ASP A 754 28.73 -8.63 -42.31
C ASP A 754 27.80 -9.57 -41.53
N ALA A 755 26.52 -9.20 -41.37
CA ALA A 755 25.43 -10.06 -40.88
C ALA A 755 24.93 -11.09 -41.92
N GLY A 756 25.55 -11.17 -43.10
CA GLY A 756 25.31 -12.21 -44.10
C GLY A 756 24.25 -11.91 -45.16
N ARG A 757 23.72 -10.67 -45.24
CA ARG A 757 22.83 -10.28 -46.35
C ARG A 757 23.64 -9.94 -47.61
N THR A 758 23.09 -10.20 -48.80
CA THR A 758 23.68 -9.78 -50.08
C THR A 758 23.14 -8.42 -50.53
N ALA A 759 23.79 -7.79 -51.52
CA ALA A 759 23.29 -6.55 -52.12
C ALA A 759 21.87 -6.72 -52.70
N ASP A 760 21.62 -7.84 -53.39
CA ASP A 760 20.31 -8.16 -53.96
C ASP A 760 19.25 -8.33 -52.87
N ASP A 761 19.57 -8.95 -51.72
CA ASP A 761 18.65 -9.03 -50.57
C ASP A 761 18.30 -7.64 -50.03
N VAL A 762 19.28 -6.74 -49.95
CA VAL A 762 19.09 -5.36 -49.45
C VAL A 762 18.24 -4.54 -50.43
N HIS A 763 18.52 -4.60 -51.73
CA HIS A 763 17.70 -3.95 -52.76
C HIS A 763 16.27 -4.51 -52.79
N THR A 764 16.12 -5.83 -52.68
CA THR A 764 14.81 -6.50 -52.62
C THR A 764 14.02 -6.06 -51.39
N PHE A 765 14.66 -6.03 -50.22
CA PHE A 765 14.06 -5.57 -48.97
C PHE A 765 13.61 -4.11 -49.03
N LEU A 766 14.49 -3.20 -49.49
CA LEU A 766 14.18 -1.77 -49.63
C LEU A 766 13.07 -1.52 -50.66
N THR A 767 13.00 -2.32 -51.73
CA THR A 767 11.94 -2.22 -52.73
C THR A 767 10.60 -2.74 -52.21
N ALA A 768 10.61 -3.81 -51.41
CA ALA A 768 9.39 -4.40 -50.84
C ALA A 768 8.76 -3.53 -49.74
N HIS A 769 9.57 -2.90 -48.89
CA HIS A 769 9.10 -2.15 -47.71
C HIS A 769 9.23 -0.63 -47.87
N SER A 770 9.23 -0.09 -49.09
CA SER A 770 9.23 1.36 -49.32
C SER A 770 8.01 1.80 -50.13
N ARG A 771 7.32 2.85 -49.64
CA ARG A 771 6.25 3.52 -50.39
C ARG A 771 6.77 4.44 -51.50
N THR A 772 8.04 4.84 -51.44
CA THR A 772 8.72 5.60 -52.51
C THR A 772 9.70 4.71 -53.27
N PRO A 773 9.93 4.93 -54.58
CA PRO A 773 10.98 4.22 -55.30
C PRO A 773 12.35 4.41 -54.64
N VAL A 774 13.16 3.35 -54.57
CA VAL A 774 14.50 3.40 -53.95
C VAL A 774 15.35 4.50 -54.62
N PRO A 775 15.80 5.53 -53.88
CA PRO A 775 16.54 6.63 -54.47
C PRO A 775 17.89 6.18 -55.04
N GLN A 776 18.26 6.69 -56.22
CA GLN A 776 19.52 6.35 -56.89
C GLN A 776 20.78 6.53 -56.00
N PRO A 777 20.89 7.55 -55.12
CA PRO A 777 22.02 7.66 -54.18
C PRO A 777 22.12 6.48 -53.21
N LEU A 778 20.99 5.98 -52.71
CA LEU A 778 20.94 4.83 -51.79
C LEU A 778 21.28 3.53 -52.52
N ALA A 779 20.75 3.33 -53.72
CA ALA A 779 21.10 2.17 -54.54
C ALA A 779 22.61 2.12 -54.86
N TYR A 780 23.20 3.28 -55.20
CA TYR A 780 24.64 3.39 -55.45
C TYR A 780 25.48 3.13 -54.20
N LEU A 781 25.04 3.59 -53.02
CA LEU A 781 25.69 3.30 -51.74
C LEU A 781 25.76 1.80 -51.45
N VAL A 782 24.64 1.08 -51.63
CA VAL A 782 24.57 -0.38 -51.43
C VAL A 782 25.54 -1.10 -52.38
N ASP A 783 25.51 -0.76 -53.67
CA ASP A 783 26.40 -1.36 -54.68
C ASP A 783 27.88 -1.08 -54.42
N ASP A 784 28.25 0.15 -54.05
CA ASP A 784 29.65 0.52 -53.81
C ASP A 784 30.22 -0.15 -52.56
N VAL A 785 29.44 -0.24 -51.48
CA VAL A 785 29.83 -0.96 -50.26
C VAL A 785 29.95 -2.46 -50.55
N ALA A 786 28.97 -3.07 -51.25
CA ALA A 786 29.01 -4.48 -51.62
C ALA A 786 30.18 -4.82 -52.55
N ARG A 787 30.52 -3.97 -53.52
CA ARG A 787 31.69 -4.14 -54.40
C ARG A 787 33.02 -4.10 -53.64
N LYS A 788 33.08 -3.47 -52.46
CA LYS A 788 34.26 -3.37 -51.60
C LYS A 788 34.31 -4.47 -50.54
N HIS A 789 33.14 -4.96 -50.11
CA HIS A 789 32.97 -6.12 -49.23
C HIS A 789 33.57 -7.39 -49.86
N GLY A 790 34.10 -8.31 -49.04
CA GLY A 790 34.61 -9.60 -49.49
C GLY A 790 35.85 -9.62 -50.43
N ARG A 791 36.43 -8.47 -50.81
CA ARG A 791 37.63 -8.43 -51.68
C ARG A 791 38.89 -9.05 -51.05
N LEU A 792 39.00 -9.00 -49.73
CA LEU A 792 40.04 -9.67 -48.96
C LEU A 792 39.49 -11.00 -48.45
N ARG A 793 40.12 -12.11 -48.84
CA ARG A 793 39.70 -13.46 -48.42
C ARG A 793 40.50 -13.90 -47.20
N ILE A 794 39.81 -14.11 -46.10
CA ILE A 794 40.37 -14.66 -44.86
C ILE A 794 40.14 -16.17 -44.87
N GLY A 795 41.21 -16.95 -44.77
CA GLY A 795 41.10 -18.38 -44.50
C GLY A 795 41.08 -18.61 -43.00
N ALA A 796 40.17 -19.46 -42.51
CA ALA A 796 40.14 -19.82 -41.10
C ALA A 796 41.47 -20.48 -40.68
N ALA A 797 42.22 -19.78 -39.83
CA ALA A 797 43.17 -20.40 -38.91
C ALA A 797 42.45 -20.44 -37.57
N SER A 798 42.00 -21.63 -37.15
CA SER A 798 41.24 -21.80 -35.91
C SER A 798 42.04 -21.39 -34.67
N ALA A 799 43.37 -21.44 -34.77
CA ALA A 799 44.31 -20.80 -33.86
C ALA A 799 45.62 -20.46 -34.61
N TYR A 800 46.46 -19.61 -34.02
CA TYR A 800 47.85 -19.41 -34.46
C TYR A 800 48.81 -19.63 -33.29
N LEU A 801 50.03 -20.03 -33.60
CA LEU A 801 51.12 -20.19 -32.64
C LEU A 801 52.26 -19.26 -33.06
N ARG A 802 52.56 -18.27 -32.22
CA ARG A 802 53.71 -17.38 -32.36
C ARG A 802 54.84 -17.87 -31.45
N CYS A 803 56.05 -17.91 -31.97
CA CYS A 803 57.26 -18.16 -31.17
C CYS A 803 58.43 -17.42 -31.79
N ASP A 804 59.24 -16.78 -30.96
CA ASP A 804 60.38 -15.97 -31.41
C ASP A 804 61.60 -16.82 -31.83
N ASP A 805 61.52 -18.15 -31.67
CA ASP A 805 62.50 -19.13 -32.16
C ASP A 805 61.93 -19.95 -33.35
N ASP A 806 62.50 -19.71 -34.54
CA ASP A 806 62.22 -20.44 -35.78
C ASP A 806 62.47 -21.95 -35.62
N THR A 807 63.57 -22.32 -34.95
CA THR A 807 64.03 -23.71 -34.86
C THR A 807 63.06 -24.55 -34.03
N LEU A 808 62.47 -23.96 -32.99
CA LEU A 808 61.44 -24.60 -32.17
C LEU A 808 60.14 -24.83 -32.97
N LEU A 809 59.73 -23.88 -33.82
CA LEU A 809 58.56 -24.08 -34.69
C LEU A 809 58.82 -25.11 -35.80
N ALA A 810 60.06 -25.18 -36.30
CA ALA A 810 60.47 -26.23 -37.23
C ALA A 810 60.46 -27.62 -36.57
N GLU A 811 60.90 -27.73 -35.31
CA GLU A 811 60.82 -28.96 -34.51
C GLU A 811 59.37 -29.38 -34.27
N ILE A 812 58.50 -28.46 -33.83
CA ILE A 812 57.06 -28.71 -33.61
C ILE A 812 56.35 -29.16 -34.89
N LEU A 813 56.72 -28.61 -36.06
CA LEU A 813 56.21 -29.06 -37.36
C LEU A 813 56.73 -30.44 -37.79
N ALA A 814 57.93 -30.83 -37.34
CA ALA A 814 58.56 -32.10 -37.68
C ALA A 814 58.18 -33.25 -36.73
N ASP A 815 57.75 -32.96 -35.49
CA ASP A 815 57.25 -33.97 -34.56
C ASP A 815 55.95 -34.60 -35.09
N ARG A 816 55.98 -35.92 -35.34
CA ARG A 816 54.81 -36.69 -35.81
C ARG A 816 53.61 -36.61 -34.87
N ARG A 817 53.79 -36.25 -33.59
CA ARG A 817 52.69 -36.02 -32.63
C ARG A 817 51.85 -34.78 -32.96
N SER A 818 52.41 -33.78 -33.66
CA SER A 818 51.67 -32.54 -34.01
C SER A 818 50.74 -32.69 -35.21
N ALA A 819 50.79 -33.81 -35.94
CA ALA A 819 50.02 -34.05 -37.17
C ALA A 819 48.49 -33.90 -36.96
N GLY A 820 47.98 -34.24 -35.77
CA GLY A 820 46.56 -34.05 -35.41
C GLY A 820 46.12 -32.59 -35.33
N LEU A 821 47.04 -31.67 -35.05
CA LEU A 821 46.79 -30.23 -34.91
C LEU A 821 46.71 -29.49 -36.26
N ARG A 822 47.10 -30.18 -37.35
CA ARG A 822 47.08 -29.67 -38.74
C ARG A 822 47.73 -28.30 -38.88
N LEU A 823 48.96 -28.19 -38.36
CA LEU A 823 49.76 -26.98 -38.38
C LEU A 823 50.23 -26.66 -39.82
N ARG A 824 50.13 -25.39 -40.22
CA ARG A 824 50.62 -24.84 -41.49
C ARG A 824 51.41 -23.57 -41.20
N ARG A 825 52.65 -23.50 -41.68
CA ARG A 825 53.51 -22.32 -41.51
C ARG A 825 52.95 -21.11 -42.28
N LEU A 826 52.82 -19.97 -41.62
CA LEU A 826 52.43 -18.70 -42.25
C LEU A 826 53.61 -17.72 -42.37
N ALA A 827 54.51 -17.73 -41.39
CA ALA A 827 55.73 -16.92 -41.36
C ALA A 827 56.87 -17.70 -40.66
N PRO A 828 58.12 -17.19 -40.63
CA PRO A 828 59.20 -17.84 -39.90
C PRO A 828 58.87 -18.09 -38.41
N THR A 829 58.26 -17.11 -37.74
CA THR A 829 57.91 -17.14 -36.31
C THR A 829 56.43 -17.44 -36.04
N VAL A 830 55.64 -17.85 -37.05
CA VAL A 830 54.18 -18.04 -36.92
C VAL A 830 53.66 -19.27 -37.67
N LEU A 831 52.96 -20.15 -36.95
CA LEU A 831 52.15 -21.25 -37.49
C LEU A 831 50.65 -20.94 -37.36
N ALA A 832 49.84 -21.45 -38.27
CA ALA A 832 48.39 -21.53 -38.14
C ALA A 832 47.96 -22.99 -37.93
N ALA A 833 47.04 -23.23 -37.00
CA ALA A 833 46.38 -24.50 -36.80
C ALA A 833 44.98 -24.50 -37.42
N GLN A 834 44.49 -25.68 -37.81
CA GLN A 834 43.05 -25.89 -38.08
C GLN A 834 42.30 -26.38 -36.83
N ALA A 835 43.02 -26.78 -35.78
CA ALA A 835 42.46 -27.05 -34.45
C ALA A 835 42.17 -25.74 -33.69
N PRO A 836 41.08 -25.64 -32.91
CA PRO A 836 40.76 -24.46 -32.11
C PRO A 836 41.78 -24.23 -30.98
N PRO A 837 41.81 -23.04 -30.35
CA PRO A 837 42.88 -22.64 -29.46
C PRO A 837 43.06 -23.58 -28.27
N ASP A 838 41.96 -24.05 -27.66
CA ASP A 838 42.02 -24.95 -26.50
C ASP A 838 42.65 -26.31 -26.86
N THR A 839 42.23 -26.91 -27.98
CA THR A 839 42.81 -28.16 -28.49
C THR A 839 44.28 -27.99 -28.89
N LEU A 840 44.66 -26.81 -29.39
CA LEU A 840 46.07 -26.48 -29.68
C LEU A 840 46.90 -26.34 -28.40
N LEU A 841 46.38 -25.64 -27.38
CA LEU A 841 47.02 -25.47 -26.08
C LEU A 841 47.21 -26.81 -25.36
N GLU A 842 46.19 -27.66 -25.33
CA GLU A 842 46.24 -29.00 -24.74
C GLU A 842 47.20 -29.92 -25.48
N GLY A 843 47.14 -29.96 -26.82
CA GLY A 843 48.02 -30.79 -27.65
C GLY A 843 49.49 -30.44 -27.50
N LEU A 844 49.83 -29.15 -27.47
CA LEU A 844 51.20 -28.67 -27.26
C LEU A 844 51.70 -28.96 -25.83
N ARG A 845 50.83 -28.86 -24.81
CA ARG A 845 51.16 -29.27 -23.43
C ARG A 845 51.44 -30.77 -23.32
N ALA A 846 50.63 -31.60 -23.96
CA ALA A 846 50.86 -33.05 -24.03
C ALA A 846 52.16 -33.43 -24.78
N MET A 847 52.63 -32.57 -25.69
CA MET A 847 53.92 -32.74 -26.37
C MET A 847 55.14 -32.31 -25.53
N GLY A 848 54.93 -31.54 -24.45
CA GLY A 848 55.97 -31.06 -23.53
C GLY A 848 56.21 -29.54 -23.53
N TYR A 849 55.43 -28.76 -24.29
CA TYR A 849 55.60 -27.31 -24.44
C TYR A 849 54.64 -26.52 -23.52
N ALA A 850 54.94 -25.26 -23.23
CA ALA A 850 54.17 -24.43 -22.30
C ALA A 850 53.58 -23.15 -22.95
N PRO A 851 52.55 -23.26 -23.81
CA PRO A 851 51.93 -22.11 -24.46
C PRO A 851 50.92 -21.36 -23.57
N ALA A 852 50.75 -20.07 -23.87
CA ALA A 852 49.73 -19.18 -23.33
C ALA A 852 48.78 -18.72 -24.45
N ALA A 853 47.53 -18.38 -24.12
CA ALA A 853 46.57 -17.83 -25.08
C ALA A 853 46.92 -16.37 -25.42
N GLU A 854 46.93 -16.00 -26.70
CA GLU A 854 47.14 -14.62 -27.15
C GLU A 854 45.81 -13.97 -27.58
N SER A 855 45.86 -12.74 -28.07
CA SER A 855 44.73 -11.86 -28.33
C SER A 855 44.71 -11.38 -29.78
N ALA A 856 43.57 -10.79 -30.19
CA ALA A 856 43.45 -10.09 -31.46
C ALA A 856 44.28 -8.78 -31.49
N GLU A 857 44.52 -8.16 -30.34
CA GLU A 857 45.41 -7.00 -30.16
C GLU A 857 46.84 -7.39 -29.70
N GLY A 858 47.09 -8.66 -29.36
CA GLY A 858 48.38 -9.19 -28.88
C GLY A 858 48.47 -9.43 -27.36
N ASP A 859 47.53 -8.89 -26.56
CA ASP A 859 47.43 -9.05 -25.10
C ASP A 859 46.31 -10.03 -24.67
N VAL A 860 46.63 -11.32 -24.44
CA VAL A 860 45.78 -12.41 -23.83
C VAL A 860 44.26 -12.09 -23.71
N LEU A 861 43.42 -12.50 -24.69
CA LEU A 861 42.00 -12.04 -24.76
C LEU A 861 40.95 -13.01 -24.20
N VAL A 862 39.76 -12.43 -24.00
CA VAL A 862 38.47 -13.08 -23.71
C VAL A 862 37.47 -12.75 -24.84
N SER A 863 36.43 -13.57 -25.03
CA SER A 863 35.64 -13.72 -26.27
C SER A 863 34.43 -12.76 -26.48
N ARG A 864 33.88 -12.85 -27.71
CA ARG A 864 32.78 -12.05 -28.30
C ARG A 864 31.42 -12.26 -27.58
N ALA A 865 30.59 -11.22 -27.51
CA ALA A 865 29.29 -11.26 -26.84
C ALA A 865 28.15 -11.76 -27.77
N GLU A 866 27.50 -12.86 -27.37
CA GLU A 866 26.20 -13.29 -27.91
C GLU A 866 25.06 -12.64 -27.10
N ALA A 867 23.84 -12.62 -27.65
CA ALA A 867 22.66 -12.11 -26.95
C ALA A 867 22.37 -12.95 -25.70
N GLN A 868 22.48 -12.35 -24.52
CA GLN A 868 22.34 -13.04 -23.24
C GLN A 868 20.86 -13.13 -22.85
N ARG A 869 20.39 -14.35 -22.53
CA ARG A 869 19.09 -14.60 -21.88
C ARG A 869 19.31 -15.24 -20.53
N THR A 870 18.43 -14.94 -19.58
CA THR A 870 18.33 -15.76 -18.37
C THR A 870 17.66 -17.11 -18.68
N PRO A 871 17.81 -18.13 -17.81
CA PRO A 871 16.85 -19.24 -17.78
C PRO A 871 15.41 -18.73 -17.59
N PRO A 872 14.37 -19.50 -17.96
CA PRO A 872 12.98 -19.15 -17.67
C PRO A 872 12.75 -18.85 -16.19
N ARG A 873 12.11 -17.70 -15.90
CA ARG A 873 11.74 -17.27 -14.54
C ARG A 873 10.25 -16.94 -14.49
N LYS A 874 9.61 -17.21 -13.36
CA LYS A 874 8.25 -16.73 -13.08
C LYS A 874 8.34 -15.27 -12.57
N PRO A 875 7.38 -14.38 -12.92
CA PRO A 875 7.29 -13.06 -12.31
C PRO A 875 7.27 -13.12 -10.78
N PRO A 876 7.84 -12.14 -10.07
CA PRO A 876 7.86 -12.12 -8.61
C PRO A 876 6.43 -11.99 -8.06
N ALA A 877 6.08 -12.86 -7.11
CA ALA A 877 4.78 -12.77 -6.43
C ALA A 877 4.70 -11.52 -5.53
N PRO A 878 3.58 -10.77 -5.53
CA PRO A 878 3.32 -9.69 -4.58
C PRO A 878 3.43 -10.13 -3.12
N VAL A 879 3.81 -9.21 -2.23
CA VAL A 879 3.94 -9.45 -0.77
C VAL A 879 2.71 -8.91 -0.01
N PRO A 880 1.69 -9.74 0.29
CA PRO A 880 0.40 -9.28 0.83
C PRO A 880 0.48 -8.59 2.21
N GLU A 881 -0.49 -7.72 2.51
CA GLU A 881 -0.59 -7.01 3.80
C GLU A 881 -1.28 -7.87 4.87
N GLY A 882 -0.60 -8.92 5.32
CA GLY A 882 -1.10 -9.87 6.32
C GLY A 882 -1.73 -11.13 5.69
N PRO A 883 -2.55 -11.89 6.45
CA PRO A 883 -3.21 -13.08 5.91
C PRO A 883 -4.21 -12.71 4.81
N PRO A 884 -4.43 -13.60 3.81
CA PRO A 884 -5.38 -13.36 2.72
C PRO A 884 -6.81 -13.13 3.24
N VAL A 885 -7.63 -12.43 2.46
CA VAL A 885 -9.03 -12.22 2.84
C VAL A 885 -9.74 -13.58 2.84
N PRO A 886 -10.41 -13.97 3.93
CA PRO A 886 -11.04 -15.29 4.01
C PRO A 886 -12.31 -15.32 3.16
N ASP A 887 -12.45 -16.34 2.32
CA ASP A 887 -13.64 -16.49 1.48
C ASP A 887 -14.92 -16.77 2.31
N ALA A 888 -16.09 -16.63 1.67
CA ALA A 888 -17.38 -16.83 2.33
C ALA A 888 -17.59 -18.26 2.88
N THR A 889 -16.94 -19.26 2.29
CA THR A 889 -17.01 -20.67 2.70
C THR A 889 -16.24 -20.89 4.00
N LEU A 890 -15.00 -20.39 4.05
CA LEU A 890 -14.11 -20.40 5.21
C LEU A 890 -14.69 -19.59 6.36
N LEU A 891 -15.24 -18.39 6.10
CA LEU A 891 -15.96 -17.60 7.10
C LEU A 891 -17.15 -18.38 7.68
N GLY A 892 -17.98 -18.98 6.83
CA GLY A 892 -19.13 -19.78 7.28
C GLY A 892 -18.72 -21.02 8.08
N ALA A 893 -17.61 -21.68 7.70
CA ALA A 893 -17.06 -22.81 8.46
C ALA A 893 -16.50 -22.37 9.81
N ALA A 894 -15.71 -21.30 9.85
CA ALA A 894 -15.13 -20.74 11.07
C ALA A 894 -16.20 -20.28 12.07
N VAL A 895 -17.25 -19.57 11.62
CA VAL A 895 -18.37 -19.18 12.51
C VAL A 895 -19.07 -20.41 13.10
N ARG A 896 -19.34 -21.44 12.30
CA ARG A 896 -19.93 -22.71 12.81
C ARG A 896 -19.02 -23.39 13.85
N ALA A 897 -17.71 -23.43 13.62
CA ALA A 897 -16.74 -24.01 14.56
C ALA A 897 -16.70 -23.22 15.89
N ILE A 898 -16.56 -21.89 15.83
CA ILE A 898 -16.58 -20.98 16.98
C ILE A 898 -17.86 -21.13 17.79
N ARG A 899 -19.02 -21.25 17.13
CA ARG A 899 -20.32 -21.47 17.79
C ARG A 899 -20.41 -22.83 18.45
N ALA A 900 -19.97 -23.89 17.78
CA ALA A 900 -19.98 -25.25 18.34
C ALA A 900 -19.10 -25.34 19.59
N GLY A 901 -17.91 -24.74 19.57
CA GLY A 901 -17.02 -24.69 20.72
C GLY A 901 -17.51 -23.78 21.85
N ASP A 902 -18.14 -22.64 21.57
CA ASP A 902 -18.76 -21.82 22.62
C ASP A 902 -19.94 -22.53 23.30
N LEU A 903 -20.77 -23.28 22.54
CA LEU A 903 -21.80 -24.15 23.10
C LEU A 903 -21.22 -25.28 23.96
N ALA A 904 -20.11 -25.89 23.54
CA ALA A 904 -19.42 -26.92 24.32
C ALA A 904 -18.77 -26.36 25.60
N ALA A 905 -18.17 -25.16 25.53
CA ALA A 905 -17.52 -24.49 26.66
C ALA A 905 -18.53 -23.93 27.69
N THR A 906 -19.73 -23.55 27.25
CA THR A 906 -20.80 -23.03 28.12
C THR A 906 -21.77 -24.11 28.63
N ALA A 907 -21.65 -25.36 28.16
CA ALA A 907 -22.46 -26.47 28.65
C ALA A 907 -22.20 -26.73 30.15
N PRO A 908 -23.24 -26.87 30.99
CA PRO A 908 -23.06 -27.07 32.42
C PRO A 908 -22.34 -28.38 32.70
N HIS A 909 -21.19 -28.30 33.39
CA HIS A 909 -20.35 -29.44 33.69
C HIS A 909 -21.11 -30.43 34.60
N LYS A 910 -21.60 -31.53 34.02
CA LYS A 910 -22.33 -32.57 34.76
C LYS A 910 -21.36 -33.24 35.75
N PRO A 911 -21.58 -33.15 37.08
CA PRO A 911 -20.66 -33.75 38.04
C PRO A 911 -20.68 -35.27 37.88
N THR A 912 -19.52 -35.86 37.56
CA THR A 912 -19.34 -37.31 37.55
C THR A 912 -19.56 -37.83 38.97
N ALA A 913 -20.58 -38.67 39.15
CA ALA A 913 -20.88 -39.26 40.45
C ALA A 913 -19.69 -40.10 40.94
N ALA A 914 -19.21 -39.81 42.15
CA ALA A 914 -18.10 -40.54 42.75
C ALA A 914 -18.50 -41.99 43.04
N ALA A 915 -17.78 -42.94 42.45
CA ALA A 915 -17.88 -44.35 42.81
C ALA A 915 -17.23 -44.58 44.17
N GLY A 916 -18.04 -44.64 45.23
CA GLY A 916 -17.60 -44.80 46.61
C GLY A 916 -18.37 -45.89 47.34
N ALA A 917 -17.91 -47.14 47.24
CA ALA A 917 -18.33 -48.24 48.11
C ALA A 917 -17.09 -49.08 48.49
N ARG A 918 -16.59 -48.85 49.72
CA ARG A 918 -15.63 -49.74 50.39
C ARG A 918 -16.38 -50.84 51.14
N PRO A 919 -15.73 -51.98 51.39
CA PRO A 919 -15.82 -52.68 52.66
C PRO A 919 -14.61 -52.37 53.56
N GLU A 920 -14.78 -52.61 54.85
CA GLU A 920 -13.85 -52.28 55.94
C GLU A 920 -12.84 -53.41 56.23
N THR A 921 -11.78 -53.14 57.00
CA THR A 921 -11.52 -53.78 58.32
C THR A 921 -10.30 -53.16 59.05
N ALA A 922 -10.44 -52.94 60.37
CA ALA A 922 -9.45 -52.97 61.48
C ALA A 922 -8.03 -52.34 61.31
N SER A 923 -7.62 -51.31 62.07
CA SER A 923 -7.14 -51.31 63.48
C SER A 923 -5.82 -52.06 63.68
N GLY A 924 -4.67 -51.52 64.15
CA GLY A 924 -4.21 -50.28 64.85
C GLY A 924 -2.69 -50.45 65.13
N PRO A 925 -2.08 -49.95 66.23
CA PRO A 925 -1.94 -48.55 66.70
C PRO A 925 -0.46 -48.10 66.92
N GLU A 926 -0.22 -46.80 67.23
CA GLU A 926 0.91 -46.21 68.01
C GLU A 926 2.40 -46.40 67.56
N THR A 927 3.39 -45.52 67.81
CA THR A 927 3.53 -44.17 68.44
C THR A 927 4.72 -43.36 67.84
N ALA A 928 4.80 -42.05 68.17
CA ALA A 928 5.82 -41.01 67.88
C ALA A 928 7.30 -41.44 67.61
N SER A 929 8.11 -40.77 66.77
CA SER A 929 8.59 -39.37 66.94
C SER A 929 9.60 -38.92 65.83
N GLY A 930 9.69 -37.62 65.52
CA GLY A 930 10.99 -36.94 65.26
C GLY A 930 11.64 -36.88 63.85
N SER A 931 11.22 -35.91 63.01
CA SER A 931 12.01 -35.11 62.02
C SER A 931 13.32 -35.61 61.34
N ARG A 932 13.21 -35.90 60.02
CA ARG A 932 13.99 -35.47 58.81
C ARG A 932 15.40 -34.80 58.89
N PRO A 933 16.21 -34.75 57.78
CA PRO A 933 16.07 -35.37 56.43
C PRO A 933 17.37 -35.97 55.79
N GLY A 934 17.25 -36.62 54.62
CA GLY A 934 18.23 -36.41 53.51
C GLY A 934 18.92 -37.62 52.83
N ALA A 935 18.55 -37.85 51.56
CA ALA A 935 19.33 -38.47 50.46
C ALA A 935 19.68 -39.98 50.44
N GLY A 936 19.68 -40.56 49.23
CA GLY A 936 20.30 -41.85 48.87
C GLY A 936 19.34 -43.01 48.59
N SER A 937 18.79 -43.11 47.36
CA SER A 937 17.89 -44.22 46.97
C SER A 937 18.51 -45.11 45.87
N GLY A 938 18.44 -46.44 46.07
CA GLY A 938 18.81 -47.43 45.07
C GLY A 938 18.39 -48.86 45.43
N ALA A 939 17.91 -49.60 44.42
CA ALA A 939 17.69 -51.06 44.33
C ALA A 939 16.57 -51.72 45.19
N GLY A 940 15.87 -52.71 44.61
CA GLY A 940 14.77 -53.43 45.31
C GLY A 940 13.82 -54.35 44.49
N VAL A 941 14.29 -54.91 43.38
CA VAL A 941 13.91 -56.15 42.65
C VAL A 941 12.81 -57.06 43.25
N GLY A 942 11.78 -57.48 42.49
CA GLY A 942 11.66 -58.83 41.86
C GLY A 942 10.19 -59.32 41.86
N ALA A 943 9.71 -60.31 41.08
CA ALA A 943 10.27 -61.28 40.12
C ALA A 943 9.13 -61.74 39.15
N GLY A 944 9.35 -62.50 38.06
CA GLY A 944 10.57 -63.07 37.47
C GLY A 944 10.32 -64.00 36.27
N SER A 945 11.38 -64.69 35.82
CA SER A 945 11.48 -65.64 34.67
C SER A 945 11.34 -64.98 33.29
N GLY A 946 12.22 -65.16 32.29
CA GLY A 946 13.37 -66.06 32.07
C GLY A 946 13.29 -66.60 30.61
N ALA A 947 14.34 -66.83 29.81
CA ALA A 947 15.80 -66.62 29.87
C ALA A 947 16.34 -66.57 28.41
N GLY A 948 17.58 -66.14 28.13
CA GLY A 948 18.12 -66.22 26.75
C GLY A 948 19.37 -65.38 26.43
N VAL A 949 20.54 -66.00 26.59
CA VAL A 949 21.91 -65.50 26.33
C VAL A 949 22.22 -65.13 24.87
N GLY A 950 23.24 -64.27 24.65
CA GLY A 950 24.00 -64.14 23.38
C GLY A 950 23.87 -62.76 22.70
N ALA A 951 24.73 -61.76 22.93
CA ALA A 951 26.17 -61.62 22.63
C ALA A 951 26.50 -61.26 21.16
N GLY A 952 27.12 -60.08 20.98
CA GLY A 952 28.30 -59.95 20.11
C GLY A 952 28.19 -59.23 18.75
N SER A 953 28.74 -58.01 18.71
CA SER A 953 29.61 -57.48 17.63
C SER A 953 29.00 -57.18 16.24
N GLY A 954 29.76 -56.42 15.44
CA GLY A 954 29.55 -56.29 13.98
C GLY A 954 29.34 -54.86 13.48
N ALA A 955 30.43 -54.09 13.35
CA ALA A 955 30.41 -52.85 12.58
C ALA A 955 30.57 -53.14 11.07
N GLY A 956 30.13 -52.21 10.22
CA GLY A 956 30.83 -51.93 8.96
C GLY A 956 30.08 -52.09 7.64
N ALA A 957 29.82 -50.93 7.01
CA ALA A 957 29.92 -50.68 5.57
C ALA A 957 29.01 -51.43 4.57
N GLY A 958 27.99 -50.69 4.09
CA GLY A 958 27.93 -50.30 2.68
C GLY A 958 27.38 -51.28 1.64
N SER A 959 26.22 -50.95 1.06
CA SER A 959 26.17 -50.52 -0.35
C SER A 959 24.85 -49.78 -0.67
N ARG A 960 24.82 -49.16 -1.85
CA ARG A 960 23.77 -48.26 -2.35
C ARG A 960 22.62 -49.00 -3.03
N VAL A 961 21.42 -48.40 -2.95
CA VAL A 961 20.40 -48.22 -4.02
C VAL A 961 19.98 -49.46 -4.84
N GLY A 962 18.69 -49.80 -4.96
CA GLY A 962 17.47 -49.15 -4.47
C GLY A 962 16.21 -49.73 -5.14
N ALA A 963 15.09 -48.99 -5.08
CA ALA A 963 13.75 -49.27 -5.60
C ALA A 963 12.89 -50.29 -4.82
N GLY A 964 11.59 -49.97 -4.65
CA GLY A 964 10.56 -50.95 -4.27
C GLY A 964 9.56 -50.56 -3.17
N SER A 965 8.65 -49.63 -3.47
CA SER A 965 7.23 -49.57 -3.03
C SER A 965 6.80 -49.65 -1.55
N GLY A 966 5.71 -48.94 -1.25
CA GLY A 966 4.63 -49.49 -0.42
C GLY A 966 4.49 -48.96 1.01
N VAL A 967 4.15 -47.67 1.18
CA VAL A 967 3.62 -47.19 2.46
C VAL A 967 2.14 -47.59 2.59
N GLY A 968 1.88 -48.69 3.30
CA GLY A 968 0.57 -48.99 3.86
C GLY A 968 0.41 -48.31 5.22
N ALA A 969 -0.72 -47.62 5.43
CA ALA A 969 -0.96 -46.84 6.64
C ALA A 969 -1.17 -47.72 7.90
N GLY A 970 -0.67 -47.23 9.04
CA GLY A 970 -0.92 -47.78 10.36
C GLY A 970 -1.07 -46.65 11.38
N SER A 971 -2.32 -46.30 11.72
CA SER A 971 -2.66 -45.19 12.61
C SER A 971 -2.28 -45.46 14.08
N GLY A 972 -1.66 -44.48 14.74
CA GLY A 972 -1.28 -44.57 16.16
C GLY A 972 -1.24 -43.21 16.87
N THR A 973 -2.40 -42.77 17.35
CA THR A 973 -2.66 -41.76 18.40
C THR A 973 -1.48 -40.94 18.94
N ALA A 974 -1.47 -39.63 18.66
CA ALA A 974 -0.55 -38.67 19.27
C ALA A 974 -1.07 -38.15 20.63
N ALA A 975 -0.19 -38.11 21.64
CA ALA A 975 -0.39 -37.29 22.84
C ALA A 975 0.96 -36.92 23.52
N ARG A 976 1.32 -35.62 23.39
CA ARG A 976 2.35 -34.87 24.14
C ARG A 976 3.84 -35.25 24.00
N GLY A 977 4.57 -34.40 23.28
CA GLY A 977 6.05 -34.30 23.31
C GLY A 977 6.56 -33.04 22.58
N ASP A 978 6.94 -32.01 23.33
CA ASP A 978 7.26 -30.65 22.84
C ASP A 978 8.64 -30.51 22.16
N ARG A 979 8.84 -31.17 21.02
CA ARG A 979 9.96 -30.88 20.10
C ARG A 979 9.61 -31.15 18.63
N LEU A 980 9.78 -30.12 17.80
CA LEU A 980 9.89 -30.29 16.35
C LEU A 980 10.97 -31.32 15.98
N PRO A 981 10.74 -32.15 14.95
CA PRO A 981 11.78 -33.03 14.41
C PRO A 981 12.93 -32.19 13.84
N ARG A 982 14.17 -32.66 14.04
CA ARG A 982 15.33 -32.08 13.35
C ARG A 982 15.33 -32.53 11.89
N THR A 983 14.93 -31.64 11.00
CA THR A 983 15.01 -31.83 9.55
C THR A 983 16.43 -31.59 9.04
N THR A 984 16.83 -32.23 7.94
CA THR A 984 18.07 -31.82 7.26
C THR A 984 17.88 -30.47 6.57
N SER A 985 18.96 -29.81 6.18
CA SER A 985 18.87 -28.54 5.42
C SER A 985 18.11 -28.71 4.09
N ALA A 986 18.19 -29.90 3.48
CA ALA A 986 17.47 -30.23 2.25
C ALA A 986 15.97 -30.39 2.51
N ASP A 987 15.58 -31.18 3.52
CA ASP A 987 14.16 -31.35 3.87
C ASP A 987 13.54 -30.03 4.31
N THR A 988 14.28 -29.22 5.08
CA THR A 988 13.85 -27.88 5.52
C THR A 988 13.58 -26.98 4.31
N LEU A 989 14.49 -26.95 3.33
CA LEU A 989 14.31 -26.17 2.10
C LEU A 989 13.12 -26.68 1.29
N ALA A 990 12.94 -28.00 1.16
CA ALA A 990 11.81 -28.60 0.46
C ALA A 990 10.47 -28.28 1.15
N THR A 991 10.38 -28.39 2.48
CA THR A 991 9.19 -28.01 3.26
C THR A 991 8.87 -26.51 3.10
N MET A 992 9.88 -25.64 3.15
CA MET A 992 9.68 -24.20 2.95
C MET A 992 9.22 -23.88 1.52
N GLN A 993 9.76 -24.56 0.51
CA GLN A 993 9.36 -24.36 -0.89
C GLN A 993 7.95 -24.88 -1.17
N ALA A 994 7.60 -26.06 -0.64
CA ALA A 994 6.24 -26.60 -0.75
C ALA A 994 5.23 -25.66 -0.09
N ALA A 995 5.49 -25.24 1.15
CA ALA A 995 4.64 -24.31 1.88
C ALA A 995 4.52 -22.92 1.24
N ALA A 996 5.59 -22.41 0.61
CA ALA A 996 5.54 -21.16 -0.16
C ALA A 996 4.74 -21.29 -1.47
N LEU A 997 4.55 -22.51 -1.99
CA LEU A 997 3.72 -22.80 -3.16
C LEU A 997 2.24 -23.03 -2.78
N THR A 998 1.96 -23.63 -1.62
CA THR A 998 0.61 -23.95 -1.14
C THR A 998 0.00 -22.87 -0.24
N GLY A 999 0.81 -21.97 0.31
CA GLY A 999 0.39 -21.06 1.39
C GLY A 999 0.30 -21.71 2.77
N SER A 1000 0.77 -22.96 2.93
CA SER A 1000 0.71 -23.70 4.19
C SER A 1000 1.53 -23.02 5.30
N ASN A 1001 1.01 -23.05 6.53
CA ASN A 1001 1.79 -22.64 7.70
C ASN A 1001 2.82 -23.71 8.06
N VAL A 1002 4.05 -23.29 8.39
CA VAL A 1002 5.14 -24.17 8.81
C VAL A 1002 5.62 -23.77 10.20
N TRP A 1003 5.65 -24.75 11.10
CA TRP A 1003 6.27 -24.59 12.40
C TRP A 1003 7.78 -24.83 12.26
N ILE A 1004 8.59 -23.95 12.81
CA ILE A 1004 10.06 -24.02 12.75
C ILE A 1004 10.71 -23.94 14.13
N GLY A 1005 11.78 -24.69 14.31
CA GLY A 1005 12.81 -24.39 15.30
C GLY A 1005 13.82 -23.42 14.69
N TYR A 1006 14.12 -22.30 15.34
CA TYR A 1006 15.05 -21.28 14.85
C TYR A 1006 16.03 -20.83 15.93
N VAL A 1007 17.33 -20.85 15.63
CA VAL A 1007 18.40 -20.34 16.51
C VAL A 1007 18.79 -18.93 16.09
N ASN A 1008 18.64 -17.96 17.00
CA ASN A 1008 18.99 -16.58 16.73
C ASN A 1008 20.52 -16.34 16.74
N ALA A 1009 20.95 -15.12 16.40
CA ALA A 1009 22.37 -14.76 16.37
C ALA A 1009 23.10 -14.91 17.72
N ASN A 1010 22.35 -14.94 18.83
CA ASN A 1010 22.87 -15.06 20.19
C ASN A 1010 22.88 -16.52 20.68
N GLY A 1011 22.62 -17.50 19.81
CA GLY A 1011 22.57 -18.92 20.13
C GLY A 1011 21.30 -19.39 20.85
N ALA A 1012 20.33 -18.51 21.09
CA ALA A 1012 19.06 -18.88 21.73
C ALA A 1012 18.12 -19.54 20.71
N ALA A 1013 17.68 -20.76 21.01
CA ALA A 1013 16.67 -21.48 20.24
C ALA A 1013 15.26 -20.97 20.58
N THR A 1014 14.46 -20.71 19.56
CA THR A 1014 13.06 -20.29 19.63
C THR A 1014 12.23 -21.13 18.67
N GLN A 1015 11.01 -21.51 19.04
CA GLN A 1015 10.04 -22.05 18.07
C GLN A 1015 9.26 -20.88 17.45
N ARG A 1016 8.87 -20.98 16.18
CA ARG A 1016 8.05 -19.99 15.46
C ARG A 1016 7.09 -20.67 14.50
N VAL A 1017 5.84 -20.25 14.43
CA VAL A 1017 4.98 -20.58 13.27
C VAL A 1017 5.18 -19.49 12.23
N ILE A 1018 5.50 -19.88 11.00
CA ILE A 1018 5.72 -18.97 9.88
C ILE A 1018 4.84 -19.38 8.68
N ALA A 1019 4.36 -18.42 7.89
CA ALA A 1019 3.81 -18.65 6.55
C ALA A 1019 4.89 -18.27 5.52
N PRO A 1020 5.57 -19.24 4.88
CA PRO A 1020 6.58 -18.95 3.87
C PRO A 1020 5.98 -18.20 2.68
N VAL A 1021 6.57 -17.08 2.30
CA VAL A 1021 6.15 -16.26 1.15
C VAL A 1021 7.12 -16.44 -0.03
N ARG A 1022 8.42 -16.60 0.25
CA ARG A 1022 9.47 -16.74 -0.77
C ARG A 1022 10.69 -17.49 -0.22
N VAL A 1023 11.28 -18.39 -1.01
CA VAL A 1023 12.47 -19.18 -0.63
C VAL A 1023 13.55 -19.05 -1.71
N GLU A 1024 14.56 -18.20 -1.48
CA GLU A 1024 15.63 -17.91 -2.44
C GLU A 1024 16.96 -17.62 -1.73
N GLY A 1025 18.10 -17.87 -2.40
CA GLY A 1025 19.42 -17.46 -1.93
C GLY A 1025 19.88 -18.05 -0.59
N GLY A 1026 19.28 -19.16 -0.13
CA GLY A 1026 19.54 -19.73 1.20
C GLY A 1026 18.72 -19.09 2.35
N PHE A 1027 17.75 -18.25 2.01
CA PHE A 1027 16.83 -17.60 2.95
C PHE A 1027 15.37 -17.97 2.64
N VAL A 1028 14.53 -17.92 3.67
CA VAL A 1028 13.07 -17.91 3.53
C VAL A 1028 12.52 -16.60 4.08
N THR A 1029 11.87 -15.81 3.23
CA THR A 1029 11.05 -14.68 3.66
C THR A 1029 9.66 -15.20 3.95
N ALA A 1030 9.18 -14.99 5.16
CA ALA A 1030 7.94 -15.54 5.67
C ALA A 1030 7.25 -14.54 6.60
N TYR A 1031 5.92 -14.60 6.67
CA TYR A 1031 5.20 -13.96 7.76
C TYR A 1031 5.44 -14.77 9.04
N ASP A 1032 6.05 -14.17 10.07
CA ASP A 1032 6.23 -14.85 11.37
C ASP A 1032 5.05 -14.55 12.28
N HIS A 1033 4.13 -15.50 12.41
CA HIS A 1033 2.96 -15.40 13.31
C HIS A 1033 3.35 -15.24 14.79
N THR A 1034 4.60 -15.54 15.16
CA THR A 1034 5.14 -15.40 16.52
C THR A 1034 5.70 -14.00 16.79
N ALA A 1035 6.00 -13.23 15.74
CA ALA A 1035 6.47 -11.85 15.82
C ALA A 1035 5.51 -10.82 15.19
N ASP A 1036 4.49 -11.31 14.48
CA ASP A 1036 3.48 -10.55 13.74
C ASP A 1036 4.03 -9.61 12.64
N GLU A 1037 5.17 -9.97 12.05
CA GLU A 1037 5.80 -9.24 10.94
C GLU A 1037 6.46 -10.17 9.91
N VAL A 1038 6.60 -9.68 8.67
CA VAL A 1038 7.35 -10.37 7.61
C VAL A 1038 8.84 -10.34 7.94
N ARG A 1039 9.47 -11.51 8.02
CA ARG A 1039 10.88 -11.69 8.37
C ARG A 1039 11.58 -12.63 7.40
N THR A 1040 12.84 -12.32 7.13
CA THR A 1040 13.74 -13.18 6.36
C THR A 1040 14.59 -14.02 7.30
N TYR A 1041 14.42 -15.33 7.24
CA TYR A 1041 15.14 -16.33 8.03
C TYR A 1041 16.23 -16.99 7.18
N PRO A 1042 17.50 -17.01 7.63
CA PRO A 1042 18.52 -17.86 7.01
C PRO A 1042 18.20 -19.33 7.27
N LEU A 1043 18.06 -20.13 6.20
CA LEU A 1043 17.70 -21.56 6.29
C LEU A 1043 18.68 -22.36 7.17
N HIS A 1044 19.97 -22.02 7.15
CA HIS A 1044 21.00 -22.67 7.97
C HIS A 1044 20.86 -22.46 9.49
N ARG A 1045 19.93 -21.61 9.94
CA ARG A 1045 19.60 -21.42 11.36
C ARG A 1045 18.26 -22.03 11.77
N ILE A 1046 17.53 -22.59 10.82
CA ILE A 1046 16.35 -23.39 11.09
C ILE A 1046 16.83 -24.80 11.46
N THR A 1047 16.47 -25.24 12.67
CA THR A 1047 16.92 -26.52 13.27
C THR A 1047 15.90 -27.64 13.11
N GLY A 1048 14.73 -27.33 12.58
CA GLY A 1048 13.61 -28.24 12.34
C GLY A 1048 12.48 -27.48 11.65
N ALA A 1049 11.79 -28.11 10.71
CA ALA A 1049 10.58 -27.59 10.08
C ALA A 1049 9.52 -28.70 9.99
N ALA A 1050 8.25 -28.36 10.26
CA ALA A 1050 7.11 -29.25 10.11
C ALA A 1050 5.90 -28.44 9.64
N GLU A 1051 5.21 -28.94 8.61
CA GLU A 1051 3.96 -28.35 8.13
C GLU A 1051 2.86 -28.50 9.19
N LEU A 1052 2.06 -27.45 9.39
CA LEU A 1052 0.90 -27.48 10.27
C LEU A 1052 -0.27 -28.11 9.49
N ALA A 1053 -0.57 -29.38 9.74
CA ALA A 1053 -1.74 -30.04 9.16
C ALA A 1053 -3.04 -29.40 9.69
N GLU A 1054 -4.04 -29.25 8.83
CA GLU A 1054 -5.32 -28.60 9.16
C GLU A 1054 -6.12 -29.36 10.24
N ASP A 1055 -5.93 -30.69 10.35
CA ASP A 1055 -6.57 -31.56 11.34
C ASP A 1055 -5.57 -32.04 12.42
N ALA A 1056 -5.18 -31.16 13.35
CA ALA A 1056 -4.31 -31.52 14.49
C ALA A 1056 -4.51 -30.66 15.77
N THR A 1057 -5.71 -30.74 16.37
CA THR A 1057 -5.97 -30.31 17.77
C THR A 1057 -6.79 -31.34 18.52
#